data_AF-A0A2W4K6J0-F1
#
_entry.id   AF-A0A2W4K6J0-F1
#
_cell.length_a   1.000
_cell.length_b   1.000
_cell.length_c   1.000
_cell.angle_alpha   90.00
_cell.angle_beta   90.00
_cell.angle_gamma   90.00
#
_symmetry.space_group_name_H-M   'P 1'
#
loop_
_entity.id
_entity.type
_entity.pdbx_description
1 polymer ?
#
loop_
_entity_poly.entity_id
_entity_poly.type
_entity_poly.pdbx_seq_one_letter_code
_entity_poly.pdbx_strand_id
1 'polypeptide(L)'
;MKRFVPHLLLILMSLLWQCLYCGAQAEVRKSLPDEWWKLPSWSPDHTRVAVYSPGPEKIPFKAKDGKTYFSYIVPEAEHTKIVSFSDYSVVCEIDGVYACDWSSDGKLLAAISGGCEVPRIISIFDAQSGKCLRKTELADFASFRWSPVSNEILVIEEKKVFVLDATTGSIQVVATATNRDQWQNGFWSPDGKYFGSNEWLRDYRGWTSVVTICSAANHEIIRKIVVPNSMIYNASWSPTGSLFAYQESNRLHLTDAVGEKEAQVITSRDQNFIIYRWSTDGKRLAYKDYDTLRVLDSSTLVEDLAIKGSANGFFDFEWSPQDNNFLIRNQETVAICDAVSGRYIGYSTFPGCSEAVWDPSGHGLVLQIRDGAPKFVSLSYSPKGDVFSNAKTGSPGWENNFCPKNLEECFDSFNKELTLEQIQTFKNSTERQISAYGGGHVITDSMMANVYCKWGMTALDQYFEKMNVRNPCTVTGIILTSYWRHLNKRPLDIDGQIRFDQAWSDQFRMIVPGNASLPQDVLNTEFSTKSERNVSIRMLNGRVKLIAIVDIGYPVDSYLLRALKKVATNHPAGDVGGMLLLVDRKFMGIDDYDYEGSVKTKLEIQTLLGDLSPRFQSATMSRKQWTKLSGVTSRCVPQVLILSSDNRVIARIQRMVDENDVERAIEEFVIPALR
;
A
#
# COMPACT_ATOMS: atom_id res chain seq x y z
N MET A 1 20.43 31.33 68.73
CA MET A 1 19.09 31.03 68.18
C MET A 1 18.60 32.02 67.10
N LYS A 2 18.82 33.34 67.19
CA LYS A 2 18.31 34.31 66.19
C LYS A 2 18.92 34.26 64.77
N ARG A 3 20.04 33.58 64.54
CA ARG A 3 20.67 33.43 63.20
C ARG A 3 20.34 32.13 62.46
N PHE A 4 19.71 31.16 63.14
CA PHE A 4 19.41 29.84 62.55
C PHE A 4 18.00 29.76 61.95
N VAL A 5 17.07 30.59 62.47
CA VAL A 5 15.67 30.62 62.03
C VAL A 5 15.49 30.95 60.55
N PRO A 6 16.23 31.92 59.95
CA PRO A 6 16.06 32.23 58.52
C PRO A 6 16.52 31.09 57.60
N HIS A 7 17.59 30.38 57.96
CA HIS A 7 18.11 29.26 57.18
C HIS A 7 17.20 28.03 57.28
N LEU A 8 16.62 27.80 58.47
CA LEU A 8 15.65 26.73 58.65
C LEU A 8 14.36 26.98 57.85
N LEU A 9 13.90 28.23 57.77
CA LEU A 9 12.75 28.65 56.95
C LEU A 9 13.01 28.49 55.45
N LEU A 10 14.21 28.83 54.97
CA LEU A 10 14.62 28.60 53.58
C LEU A 10 14.68 27.11 53.24
N ILE A 11 15.22 26.28 54.14
CA ILE A 11 15.24 24.82 53.97
C ILE A 11 13.81 24.25 53.97
N LEU A 12 12.96 24.68 54.89
CA LEU A 12 11.56 24.26 54.95
C LEU A 12 10.76 24.72 53.73
N MET A 13 10.97 25.94 53.23
CA MET A 13 10.36 26.39 51.98
C MET A 13 10.88 25.60 50.78
N SER A 14 12.18 25.28 50.72
CA SER A 14 12.75 24.45 49.64
C SER A 14 12.23 23.02 49.66
N LEU A 15 12.01 22.45 50.85
CA LEU A 15 11.42 21.13 51.04
C LEU A 15 9.92 21.13 50.75
N LEU A 16 9.19 22.20 51.12
CA LEU A 16 7.79 22.38 50.73
C LEU A 16 7.65 22.56 49.21
N TRP A 17 8.57 23.29 48.57
CA TRP A 17 8.61 23.44 47.12
C TRP A 17 8.95 22.11 46.44
N GLN A 18 9.93 21.35 46.94
CA GLN A 18 10.23 19.99 46.46
C GLN A 18 9.07 19.01 46.69
N CYS A 19 8.34 19.10 47.82
CA CYS A 19 7.17 18.27 48.07
C CYS A 19 5.96 18.67 47.22
N LEU A 20 5.78 19.96 46.90
CA LEU A 20 4.77 20.44 45.95
C LEU A 20 5.14 20.06 44.51
N TYR A 21 6.43 20.08 44.15
CA TYR A 21 6.93 19.64 42.85
C TYR A 21 6.86 18.11 42.68
N CYS A 22 7.20 17.34 43.71
CA CYS A 22 7.05 15.88 43.73
C CYS A 22 5.59 15.44 43.88
N GLY A 23 4.75 16.21 44.59
CA GLY A 23 3.31 15.98 44.71
C GLY A 23 2.54 16.28 43.42
N ALA A 24 3.03 17.22 42.61
CA ALA A 24 2.51 17.51 41.27
C ALA A 24 3.03 16.54 40.19
N GLN A 25 4.11 15.79 40.46
CA GLN A 25 4.67 14.76 39.58
C GLN A 25 4.20 13.34 39.90
N ALA A 26 3.31 13.16 40.89
CA ALA A 26 2.51 11.95 40.96
C ALA A 26 1.39 12.02 39.92
N GLU A 27 1.75 12.12 38.64
CA GLU A 27 0.84 11.72 37.57
C GLU A 27 0.44 10.28 37.88
N VAL A 28 -0.83 10.09 38.23
CA VAL A 28 -1.44 8.78 38.33
C VAL A 28 -1.03 8.02 37.08
N ARG A 29 -0.31 6.90 37.25
CA ARG A 29 0.02 6.00 36.14
C ARG A 29 -1.30 5.64 35.47
N LYS A 30 -1.62 6.32 34.38
CA LYS A 30 -2.77 6.04 33.54
C LYS A 30 -2.52 4.69 32.88
N SER A 31 -2.93 3.61 33.53
CA SER A 31 -3.09 2.32 32.86
C SER A 31 -4.32 2.41 31.98
N LEU A 32 -4.22 1.96 30.73
CA LEU A 32 -5.41 1.79 29.90
C LEU A 32 -6.32 0.76 30.56
N PRO A 33 -7.64 0.92 30.47
CA PRO A 33 -8.56 -0.16 30.78
C PRO A 33 -8.21 -1.42 29.96
N ASP A 34 -8.23 -2.59 30.60
CA ASP A 34 -7.83 -3.88 30.01
C ASP A 34 -8.70 -4.32 28.80
N GLU A 35 -9.82 -3.62 28.57
CA GLU A 35 -10.81 -3.97 27.54
C GLU A 35 -10.53 -3.35 26.15
N TRP A 36 -9.54 -2.45 26.05
CA TRP A 36 -9.21 -1.81 24.78
C TRP A 36 -8.55 -2.81 23.83
N TRP A 37 -8.99 -2.86 22.57
CA TRP A 37 -8.43 -3.80 21.61
C TRP A 37 -7.67 -3.14 20.45
N LYS A 38 -8.00 -1.90 20.11
CA LYS A 38 -7.34 -1.17 19.02
C LYS A 38 -6.95 0.23 19.43
N LEU A 39 -6.09 0.86 18.64
CA LEU A 39 -5.64 2.23 18.89
C LEU A 39 -6.83 3.20 19.07
N PRO A 40 -6.72 4.12 20.04
CA PRO A 40 -7.77 5.09 20.31
C PRO A 40 -7.87 6.16 19.21
N SER A 41 -9.08 6.71 19.05
CA SER A 41 -9.29 7.99 18.37
C SER A 41 -9.48 9.09 19.41
N TRP A 42 -8.58 10.07 19.40
CA TRP A 42 -8.66 11.23 20.29
C TRP A 42 -9.63 12.27 19.73
N SER A 43 -10.48 12.84 20.58
CA SER A 43 -11.27 14.02 20.22
C SER A 43 -10.36 15.25 19.99
N PRO A 44 -10.74 16.17 19.09
CA PRO A 44 -9.95 17.38 18.79
C PRO A 44 -9.77 18.32 19.98
N ASP A 45 -10.71 18.33 20.93
CA ASP A 45 -10.63 19.12 22.17
C ASP A 45 -9.79 18.42 23.27
N HIS A 46 -9.30 17.20 22.99
CA HIS A 46 -8.50 16.36 23.88
C HIS A 46 -9.20 15.98 25.20
N THR A 47 -10.53 16.05 25.25
CA THR A 47 -11.29 15.72 26.47
C THR A 47 -11.82 14.29 26.48
N ARG A 48 -11.99 13.69 25.30
CA ARG A 48 -12.58 12.36 25.09
C ARG A 48 -11.76 11.47 24.18
N VAL A 49 -11.99 10.17 24.31
CA VAL A 49 -11.35 9.13 23.53
C VAL A 49 -12.41 8.13 23.08
N ALA A 50 -12.46 7.82 21.79
CA ALA A 50 -13.25 6.72 21.26
C ALA A 50 -12.37 5.49 21.13
N VAL A 51 -12.82 4.37 21.70
CA VAL A 51 -12.05 3.12 21.79
C VAL A 51 -12.90 1.92 21.44
N TYR A 52 -12.28 0.94 20.78
CA TYR A 52 -12.93 -0.33 20.43
C TYR A 52 -12.78 -1.35 21.57
N SER A 53 -13.92 -1.90 22.02
CA SER A 53 -14.00 -2.81 23.17
C SER A 53 -15.34 -3.55 23.17
N PRO A 54 -15.39 -4.88 23.35
CA PRO A 54 -14.27 -5.78 23.63
C PRO A 54 -13.53 -6.23 22.36
N GLY A 55 -12.32 -6.75 22.53
CA GLY A 55 -11.58 -7.40 21.45
C GLY A 55 -12.08 -8.81 21.12
N PRO A 56 -11.66 -9.38 19.97
CA PRO A 56 -11.82 -10.78 19.64
C PRO A 56 -11.28 -11.71 20.73
N GLU A 57 -12.05 -12.76 21.00
CA GLU A 57 -11.66 -13.83 21.91
C GLU A 57 -10.61 -14.73 21.23
N LYS A 58 -9.49 -14.97 21.92
CA LYS A 58 -8.41 -15.83 21.44
C LYS A 58 -8.66 -17.29 21.84
N ILE A 59 -8.91 -18.15 20.86
CA ILE A 59 -9.24 -19.57 21.09
C ILE A 59 -8.08 -20.46 20.64
N PRO A 60 -7.48 -21.25 21.55
CA PRO A 60 -6.48 -22.23 21.17
C PRO A 60 -7.13 -23.46 20.52
N PHE A 61 -6.54 -23.96 19.44
CA PHE A 61 -6.85 -25.29 18.92
C PHE A 61 -5.55 -26.07 18.71
N LYS A 62 -5.59 -27.37 19.02
CA LYS A 62 -4.45 -28.27 18.80
C LYS A 62 -4.55 -28.87 17.41
N ALA A 63 -3.52 -28.68 16.60
CA ALA A 63 -3.43 -29.39 15.32
C ALA A 63 -2.94 -30.83 15.53
N LYS A 64 -3.07 -31.63 14.46
CA LYS A 64 -2.68 -33.05 14.46
C LYS A 64 -1.18 -33.28 14.70
N ASP A 65 -0.34 -32.26 14.48
CA ASP A 65 1.10 -32.28 14.75
C ASP A 65 1.46 -32.02 16.24
N GLY A 66 0.46 -31.83 17.10
CA GLY A 66 0.64 -31.55 18.53
C GLY A 66 0.92 -30.08 18.84
N LYS A 67 1.04 -29.19 17.84
CA LYS A 67 1.21 -27.75 18.05
C LYS A 67 -0.13 -27.08 18.37
N THR A 68 -0.10 -26.09 19.26
CA THR A 68 -1.23 -25.22 19.54
C THR A 68 -1.20 -24.02 18.60
N TYR A 69 -2.23 -23.91 17.78
CA TYR A 69 -2.53 -22.74 16.98
C TYR A 69 -3.61 -21.93 17.68
N PHE A 70 -3.73 -20.66 17.34
CA PHE A 70 -4.76 -19.79 17.89
C PHE A 70 -5.66 -19.30 16.75
N SER A 71 -6.96 -19.35 16.98
CA SER A 71 -7.96 -18.64 16.19
C SER A 71 -8.48 -17.47 17.00
N TYR A 72 -9.08 -16.50 16.33
CA TYR A 72 -9.72 -15.35 16.96
C TYR A 72 -11.19 -15.34 16.57
N ILE A 73 -12.08 -15.30 17.56
CA ILE A 73 -13.50 -15.08 17.34
C ILE A 73 -13.78 -13.61 17.62
N VAL A 74 -14.10 -12.86 16.56
CA VAL A 74 -14.56 -11.48 16.69
C VAL A 74 -15.92 -11.49 17.39
N PRO A 75 -16.18 -10.58 18.35
CA PRO A 75 -17.48 -10.53 19.03
C PRO A 75 -18.61 -10.34 18.00
N GLU A 76 -19.80 -10.90 18.27
CA GLU A 76 -20.95 -10.81 17.35
C GLU A 76 -21.41 -9.36 17.08
N ALA A 77 -21.09 -8.42 17.97
CA ALA A 77 -21.34 -7.00 17.79
C ALA A 77 -20.06 -6.19 17.96
N GLU A 78 -19.80 -5.25 17.04
CA GLU A 78 -18.76 -4.24 17.19
C GLU A 78 -19.22 -3.20 18.21
N HIS A 79 -18.34 -2.72 19.10
CA HIS A 79 -18.73 -1.76 20.14
C HIS A 79 -17.66 -0.66 20.24
N THR A 80 -18.12 0.60 20.24
CA THR A 80 -17.28 1.78 20.51
C THR A 80 -17.65 2.36 21.87
N LYS A 81 -16.67 2.47 22.77
CA LYS A 81 -16.82 3.21 24.02
C LYS A 81 -16.24 4.60 23.84
N ILE A 82 -16.97 5.62 24.28
CA ILE A 82 -16.41 6.95 24.47
C ILE A 82 -16.06 7.09 25.94
N VAL A 83 -14.80 7.40 26.22
CA VAL A 83 -14.29 7.57 27.59
C VAL A 83 -13.72 8.97 27.78
N SER A 84 -13.73 9.43 29.03
CA SER A 84 -13.05 10.67 29.40
C SER A 84 -11.53 10.48 29.31
N PHE A 85 -10.82 11.44 28.73
CA PHE A 85 -9.35 11.38 28.69
C PHE A 85 -8.72 11.55 30.09
N SER A 86 -9.38 12.24 31.02
CA SER A 86 -8.81 12.54 32.33
C SER A 86 -8.61 11.31 33.20
N ASP A 87 -9.58 10.38 33.18
CA ASP A 87 -9.67 9.23 34.09
C ASP A 87 -10.11 7.93 33.40
N TYR A 88 -10.34 7.93 32.08
CA TYR A 88 -10.88 6.82 31.29
C TYR A 88 -12.22 6.27 31.79
N SER A 89 -12.97 7.07 32.55
CA SER A 89 -14.36 6.75 32.88
C SER A 89 -15.22 6.70 31.62
N VAL A 90 -16.11 5.72 31.55
CA VAL A 90 -17.03 5.57 30.41
C VAL A 90 -18.02 6.72 30.41
N VAL A 91 -18.04 7.49 29.31
CA VAL A 91 -19.00 8.57 29.05
C VAL A 91 -20.26 7.98 28.43
N CYS A 92 -20.11 7.17 27.38
CA CYS A 92 -21.20 6.43 26.75
C CYS A 92 -20.67 5.24 25.95
N GLU A 93 -21.55 4.31 25.60
CA GLU A 93 -21.27 3.14 24.74
C GLU A 93 -22.17 3.19 23.51
N ILE A 94 -21.60 2.84 22.35
CA ILE A 94 -22.25 2.84 21.05
C ILE A 94 -22.08 1.46 20.42
N ASP A 95 -23.20 0.76 20.23
CA ASP A 95 -23.24 -0.57 19.65
C ASP A 95 -23.24 -0.52 18.11
N GLY A 96 -22.55 -1.49 17.51
CA GLY A 96 -22.51 -1.78 16.08
C GLY A 96 -21.59 -0.90 15.23
N VAL A 97 -20.57 -0.24 15.82
CA VAL A 97 -19.66 0.67 15.08
C VAL A 97 -18.19 0.55 15.51
N TYR A 98 -17.26 0.68 14.55
CA TYR A 98 -15.82 0.52 14.77
C TYR A 98 -14.94 1.65 14.17
N ALA A 99 -15.37 2.30 13.09
CA ALA A 99 -14.61 3.42 12.48
C ALA A 99 -15.21 4.76 12.91
N CYS A 100 -14.42 5.68 13.45
CA CYS A 100 -14.93 6.96 13.92
C CYS A 100 -14.10 8.17 13.45
N ASP A 101 -14.78 9.29 13.20
CA ASP A 101 -14.21 10.63 13.03
C ASP A 101 -15.00 11.63 13.90
N TRP A 102 -14.34 12.69 14.36
CA TRP A 102 -14.90 13.63 15.33
C TRP A 102 -15.26 14.96 14.67
N SER A 103 -16.34 15.59 15.14
CA SER A 103 -16.57 17.00 14.82
C SER A 103 -15.44 17.84 15.41
N SER A 104 -15.15 18.98 14.78
CA SER A 104 -14.07 19.87 15.23
C SER A 104 -14.24 20.38 16.66
N ASP A 105 -15.47 20.39 17.19
CA ASP A 105 -15.78 20.75 18.56
C ASP A 105 -15.83 19.56 19.54
N GLY A 106 -15.54 18.34 19.08
CA GLY A 106 -15.52 17.12 19.88
C GLY A 106 -16.89 16.63 20.37
N LYS A 107 -18.00 17.27 19.99
CA LYS A 107 -19.34 16.94 20.50
C LYS A 107 -20.03 15.82 19.73
N LEU A 108 -19.65 15.61 18.48
CA LEU A 108 -20.26 14.61 17.62
C LEU A 108 -19.22 13.59 17.16
N LEU A 109 -19.68 12.35 17.01
CA LEU A 109 -18.89 11.25 16.48
C LEU A 109 -19.60 10.69 15.25
N ALA A 110 -18.91 10.56 14.13
CA ALA A 110 -19.43 9.97 12.91
C ALA A 110 -18.76 8.62 12.74
N ALA A 111 -19.55 7.59 12.45
CA ALA A 111 -19.04 6.25 12.27
C ALA A 111 -19.70 5.53 11.10
N ILE A 112 -18.95 4.64 10.45
CA ILE A 112 -19.48 3.76 9.42
C ILE A 112 -19.68 2.36 10.00
N SER A 113 -20.84 1.78 9.72
CA SER A 113 -21.17 0.38 9.96
C SER A 113 -21.71 -0.28 8.69
N GLY A 114 -21.81 -1.61 8.72
CA GLY A 114 -22.27 -2.44 7.59
C GLY A 114 -21.13 -3.15 6.84
N GLY A 115 -21.44 -3.89 5.77
CA GLY A 115 -20.49 -4.83 5.17
C GLY A 115 -20.90 -5.33 3.78
N CYS A 116 -20.37 -6.47 3.36
CA CYS A 116 -20.65 -7.03 2.03
C CYS A 116 -22.11 -7.50 1.86
N GLU A 117 -22.79 -7.83 2.96
CA GLU A 117 -24.15 -8.41 2.96
C GLU A 117 -25.22 -7.50 3.55
N VAL A 118 -24.83 -6.36 4.14
CA VAL A 118 -25.73 -5.37 4.74
C VAL A 118 -25.37 -3.97 4.25
N PRO A 119 -26.35 -3.08 3.99
CA PRO A 119 -26.07 -1.73 3.53
C PRO A 119 -25.07 -1.03 4.46
N ARG A 120 -24.11 -0.32 3.86
CA ARG A 120 -23.21 0.53 4.64
C ARG A 120 -23.97 1.77 5.08
N ILE A 121 -23.77 2.18 6.33
CA ILE A 121 -24.47 3.31 6.92
C ILE A 121 -23.44 4.20 7.60
N ILE A 122 -23.43 5.49 7.25
CA ILE A 122 -22.79 6.50 8.09
C ILE A 122 -23.79 6.96 9.14
N SER A 123 -23.40 6.83 10.41
CA SER A 123 -24.19 7.20 11.57
C SER A 123 -23.50 8.33 12.32
N ILE A 124 -24.26 9.34 12.73
CA ILE A 124 -23.77 10.46 13.54
C ILE A 124 -24.35 10.33 14.94
N PHE A 125 -23.48 10.41 15.95
CA PHE A 125 -23.80 10.22 17.35
C PHE A 125 -23.48 11.49 18.15
N ASP A 126 -24.30 11.76 19.14
CA ASP A 126 -23.93 12.67 20.23
C ASP A 126 -22.88 11.99 21.11
N ALA A 127 -21.71 12.58 21.24
CA ALA A 127 -20.58 11.97 21.95
C ALA A 127 -20.75 11.97 23.47
N GLN A 128 -21.75 12.67 24.02
CA GLN A 128 -22.04 12.70 25.46
C GLN A 128 -23.03 11.63 25.87
N SER A 129 -24.05 11.40 25.05
CA SER A 129 -25.13 10.47 25.37
C SER A 129 -25.06 9.17 24.58
N GLY A 130 -24.20 9.06 23.57
CA GLY A 130 -24.13 7.93 22.63
C GLY A 130 -25.35 7.83 21.71
N LYS A 131 -26.23 8.84 21.71
CA LYS A 131 -27.49 8.78 20.98
C LYS A 131 -27.21 8.97 19.49
N CYS A 132 -27.67 8.03 18.68
CA CYS A 132 -27.67 8.20 17.23
C CYS A 132 -28.61 9.34 16.84
N LEU A 133 -28.05 10.42 16.29
CA LEU A 133 -28.78 11.59 15.82
C LEU A 133 -29.22 11.41 14.37
N ARG A 134 -28.43 10.70 13.57
CA ARG A 134 -28.68 10.54 12.13
C ARG A 134 -28.08 9.25 11.58
N LYS A 135 -28.73 8.70 10.56
CA LYS A 135 -28.24 7.60 9.73
C LYS A 135 -28.44 7.94 8.27
N THR A 136 -27.43 7.67 7.46
CA THR A 136 -27.47 7.85 6.02
C THR A 136 -26.92 6.59 5.37
N GLU A 137 -27.74 5.93 4.55
CA GLU A 137 -27.32 4.76 3.78
C GLU A 137 -26.35 5.18 2.68
N LEU A 138 -25.33 4.34 2.49
CA LEU A 138 -24.27 4.49 1.52
C LEU A 138 -24.42 3.39 0.46
N ALA A 139 -24.12 3.74 -0.79
CA ALA A 139 -24.28 2.82 -1.91
C ALA A 139 -23.17 1.76 -1.98
N ASP A 140 -21.97 2.07 -1.48
CA ASP A 140 -20.80 1.20 -1.54
C ASP A 140 -19.78 1.51 -0.42
N PHE A 141 -18.59 0.92 -0.49
CA PHE A 141 -17.44 1.31 0.33
C PHE A 141 -17.23 2.82 0.24
N ALA A 142 -17.08 3.46 1.41
CA ALA A 142 -16.88 4.89 1.48
C ALA A 142 -15.79 5.24 2.48
N SER A 143 -15.02 6.29 2.13
CA SER A 143 -14.25 7.06 3.10
C SER A 143 -14.99 8.36 3.42
N PHE A 144 -14.72 8.91 4.60
CA PHE A 144 -15.33 10.16 5.02
C PHE A 144 -14.38 11.00 5.86
N ARG A 145 -14.60 12.32 5.85
CA ARG A 145 -13.86 13.30 6.67
C ARG A 145 -14.77 14.42 7.13
N TRP A 146 -14.73 14.72 8.42
CA TRP A 146 -15.37 15.92 8.94
C TRP A 146 -14.67 17.18 8.45
N SER A 147 -15.46 18.21 8.17
CA SER A 147 -14.95 19.57 8.01
C SER A 147 -14.31 20.04 9.33
N PRO A 148 -13.14 20.70 9.26
CA PRO A 148 -12.46 21.20 10.45
C PRO A 148 -13.15 22.44 11.06
N VAL A 149 -14.13 23.06 10.39
CA VAL A 149 -14.77 24.31 10.82
C VAL A 149 -16.29 24.26 10.85
N SER A 150 -16.91 23.24 10.24
CA SER A 150 -18.36 23.13 10.10
C SER A 150 -18.87 21.73 10.44
N ASN A 151 -20.19 21.58 10.53
CA ASN A 151 -20.85 20.29 10.73
C ASN A 151 -21.00 19.48 9.43
N GLU A 152 -20.18 19.75 8.42
CA GLU A 152 -20.23 19.05 7.15
C GLU A 152 -19.28 17.87 7.13
N ILE A 153 -19.66 16.81 6.45
CA ILE A 153 -18.87 15.60 6.27
C ILE A 153 -18.70 15.38 4.77
N LEU A 154 -17.46 15.37 4.31
CA LEU A 154 -17.14 14.92 2.96
C LEU A 154 -17.21 13.40 2.95
N VAL A 155 -18.00 12.84 2.04
CA VAL A 155 -18.16 11.40 1.83
C VAL A 155 -17.75 11.05 0.41
N ILE A 156 -16.90 10.03 0.30
CA ILE A 156 -16.38 9.53 -0.96
C ILE A 156 -16.76 8.06 -1.07
N GLU A 157 -17.72 7.77 -1.95
CA GLU A 157 -18.11 6.42 -2.37
C GLU A 157 -17.40 6.05 -3.68
N GLU A 158 -17.42 4.76 -4.05
CA GLU A 158 -16.85 4.28 -5.32
C GLU A 158 -17.35 5.05 -6.55
N LYS A 159 -18.61 5.53 -6.54
CA LYS A 159 -19.19 6.19 -7.73
C LYS A 159 -19.52 7.66 -7.54
N LYS A 160 -19.35 8.19 -6.33
CA LYS A 160 -19.95 9.45 -5.95
C LYS A 160 -19.17 10.13 -4.83
N VAL A 161 -18.95 11.43 -5.00
CA VAL A 161 -18.44 12.31 -3.95
C VAL A 161 -19.55 13.28 -3.56
N PHE A 162 -19.85 13.37 -2.28
CA PHE A 162 -20.87 14.28 -1.78
C PHE A 162 -20.51 14.86 -0.41
N VAL A 163 -21.13 16.00 -0.10
CA VAL A 163 -21.06 16.63 1.22
C VAL A 163 -22.39 16.37 1.94
N LEU A 164 -22.30 15.86 3.16
CA LEU A 164 -23.40 15.61 4.08
C LEU A 164 -23.38 16.65 5.19
N ASP A 165 -24.45 17.40 5.35
CA ASP A 165 -24.65 18.24 6.54
C ASP A 165 -25.10 17.36 7.70
N ALA A 166 -24.28 17.23 8.75
CA ALA A 166 -24.58 16.38 9.91
C ALA A 166 -25.80 16.86 10.71
N THR A 167 -26.11 18.15 10.65
CA THR A 167 -27.23 18.78 11.38
C THR A 167 -28.54 18.53 10.64
N THR A 168 -28.60 18.91 9.35
CA THR A 168 -29.84 18.84 8.56
C THR A 168 -30.04 17.49 7.89
N GLY A 169 -28.96 16.75 7.62
CA GLY A 169 -28.93 15.53 6.82
C GLY A 169 -29.02 15.78 5.32
N SER A 170 -28.88 17.03 4.89
CA SER A 170 -28.90 17.38 3.47
C SER A 170 -27.66 16.83 2.79
N ILE A 171 -27.86 16.20 1.63
CA ILE A 171 -26.79 15.65 0.80
C ILE A 171 -26.65 16.50 -0.45
N GLN A 172 -25.44 16.99 -0.71
CA GLN A 172 -25.11 17.68 -1.96
C GLN A 172 -24.06 16.90 -2.73
N VAL A 173 -24.40 16.46 -3.94
CA VAL A 173 -23.51 15.69 -4.81
C VAL A 173 -22.54 16.65 -5.50
N VAL A 174 -21.26 16.41 -5.33
CA VAL A 174 -20.18 17.26 -5.87
C VAL A 174 -19.62 16.68 -7.16
N ALA A 175 -19.44 15.35 -7.20
CA ALA A 175 -18.95 14.64 -8.37
C ALA A 175 -19.58 13.25 -8.45
N THR A 176 -19.75 12.77 -9.68
CA THR A 176 -20.18 11.41 -9.98
C THR A 176 -19.16 10.83 -10.96
N ALA A 177 -18.60 9.67 -10.64
CA ALA A 177 -17.72 8.95 -11.54
C ALA A 177 -18.47 8.54 -12.81
N THR A 178 -17.75 8.56 -13.94
CA THR A 178 -18.33 8.16 -15.24
C THR A 178 -17.86 6.76 -15.65
N ASN A 179 -16.81 6.22 -15.05
CA ASN A 179 -16.34 4.85 -15.23
C ASN A 179 -15.82 4.26 -13.90
N ARG A 180 -15.20 3.06 -13.94
CA ARG A 180 -14.74 2.33 -12.74
C ARG A 180 -13.55 3.03 -12.08
N ASP A 181 -13.89 4.08 -11.37
CA ASP A 181 -12.96 4.98 -10.72
C ASP A 181 -12.83 4.53 -9.26
N GLN A 182 -11.61 4.27 -8.78
CA GLN A 182 -11.40 3.99 -7.36
C GLN A 182 -11.08 5.31 -6.65
N TRP A 183 -12.10 5.90 -6.02
CA TRP A 183 -11.89 7.00 -5.09
C TRP A 183 -11.42 6.47 -3.76
N GLN A 184 -10.42 7.11 -3.16
CA GLN A 184 -9.79 6.57 -1.95
C GLN A 184 -9.99 7.50 -0.76
N ASN A 185 -9.59 8.76 -0.89
CA ASN A 185 -9.39 9.68 0.22
C ASN A 185 -9.95 11.08 -0.08
N GLY A 186 -10.65 11.61 0.91
CA GLY A 186 -11.12 12.99 0.95
C GLY A 186 -10.29 13.79 1.93
N PHE A 187 -10.23 15.09 1.72
CA PHE A 187 -9.47 15.99 2.59
C PHE A 187 -10.04 17.41 2.52
N TRP A 188 -9.96 18.15 3.63
CA TRP A 188 -10.42 19.53 3.75
C TRP A 188 -9.24 20.48 3.85
N SER A 189 -9.40 21.72 3.38
CA SER A 189 -8.50 22.80 3.77
C SER A 189 -8.73 23.13 5.26
N PRO A 190 -7.69 23.53 6.00
CA PRO A 190 -7.79 23.79 7.44
C PRO A 190 -8.77 24.92 7.79
N ASP A 191 -8.97 25.87 6.87
CA ASP A 191 -9.97 26.94 7.01
C ASP A 191 -11.37 26.54 6.54
N GLY A 192 -11.55 25.30 6.08
CA GLY A 192 -12.79 24.73 5.56
C GLY A 192 -13.35 25.39 4.31
N LYS A 193 -12.60 26.29 3.64
CA LYS A 193 -13.05 26.94 2.40
C LYS A 193 -13.01 26.02 1.20
N TYR A 194 -12.19 24.98 1.26
CA TYR A 194 -11.99 24.03 0.18
C TYR A 194 -12.02 22.60 0.70
N PHE A 195 -12.33 21.69 -0.20
CA PHE A 195 -12.13 20.27 0.02
C PHE A 195 -11.65 19.63 -1.27
N GLY A 196 -11.13 18.42 -1.17
CA GLY A 196 -10.69 17.68 -2.33
C GLY A 196 -10.90 16.19 -2.20
N SER A 197 -10.80 15.53 -3.35
CA SER A 197 -10.89 14.10 -3.51
C SER A 197 -9.78 13.61 -4.44
N ASN A 198 -9.28 12.41 -4.21
CA ASN A 198 -8.38 11.72 -5.14
C ASN A 198 -9.10 10.56 -5.83
N GLU A 199 -8.83 10.44 -7.12
CA GLU A 199 -9.37 9.43 -8.01
C GLU A 199 -8.21 8.68 -8.65
N TRP A 200 -8.27 7.35 -8.67
CA TRP A 200 -7.37 6.54 -9.48
C TRP A 200 -8.11 5.98 -10.69
N LEU A 201 -7.63 6.38 -11.85
CA LEU A 201 -8.05 5.90 -13.15
C LEU A 201 -7.03 4.85 -13.61
N ARG A 202 -7.51 3.66 -13.95
CA ARG A 202 -6.67 2.63 -14.56
C ARG A 202 -7.03 2.51 -16.03
N ASP A 203 -6.00 2.52 -16.88
CA ASP A 203 -6.11 2.13 -18.27
C ASP A 203 -4.94 1.20 -18.67
N TYR A 204 -4.86 0.85 -19.96
CA TYR A 204 -3.80 0.00 -20.48
C TYR A 204 -2.42 0.69 -20.51
N ARG A 205 -2.35 2.03 -20.43
CA ARG A 205 -1.10 2.80 -20.34
C ARG A 205 -0.54 2.78 -18.92
N GLY A 206 -1.42 2.72 -17.93
CA GLY A 206 -1.04 2.58 -16.53
C GLY A 206 -2.07 3.18 -15.57
N TRP A 207 -1.60 3.60 -14.41
CA TRP A 207 -2.42 4.32 -13.44
C TRP A 207 -2.32 5.82 -13.70
N THR A 208 -3.45 6.52 -13.67
CA THR A 208 -3.50 7.99 -13.66
C THR A 208 -4.25 8.42 -12.41
N SER A 209 -3.69 9.38 -11.69
CA SER A 209 -4.39 9.97 -10.54
C SER A 209 -4.96 11.34 -10.88
N VAL A 210 -6.16 11.62 -10.40
CA VAL A 210 -6.78 12.94 -10.50
C VAL A 210 -7.09 13.43 -9.10
N VAL A 211 -6.49 14.55 -8.71
CA VAL A 211 -6.86 15.28 -7.49
C VAL A 211 -7.80 16.41 -7.87
N THR A 212 -9.04 16.35 -7.40
CA THR A 212 -10.05 17.38 -7.63
C THR A 212 -10.15 18.25 -6.38
N ILE A 213 -10.07 19.57 -6.55
CA ILE A 213 -10.24 20.57 -5.48
C ILE A 213 -11.51 21.37 -5.78
N CYS A 214 -12.39 21.46 -4.79
CA CYS A 214 -13.68 22.12 -4.85
C CYS A 214 -13.80 23.22 -3.80
N SER A 215 -14.65 24.21 -4.09
CA SER A 215 -15.09 25.23 -3.13
C SER A 215 -16.11 24.63 -2.16
N ALA A 216 -15.91 24.83 -0.87
CA ALA A 216 -16.90 24.43 0.14
C ALA A 216 -18.18 25.26 0.08
N ALA A 217 -18.10 26.53 -0.34
CA ALA A 217 -19.25 27.43 -0.30
C ALA A 217 -20.32 27.14 -1.37
N ASN A 218 -19.91 26.63 -2.53
CA ASN A 218 -20.80 26.38 -3.67
C ASN A 218 -20.58 25.02 -4.34
N HIS A 219 -19.67 24.19 -3.82
CA HIS A 219 -19.36 22.85 -4.31
C HIS A 219 -18.88 22.78 -5.77
N GLU A 220 -18.42 23.90 -6.32
CA GLU A 220 -17.87 23.95 -7.68
C GLU A 220 -16.41 23.48 -7.70
N ILE A 221 -16.05 22.77 -8.78
CA ILE A 221 -14.68 22.35 -9.03
C ILE A 221 -13.84 23.58 -9.38
N ILE A 222 -12.80 23.82 -8.60
CA ILE A 222 -11.86 24.92 -8.79
C ILE A 222 -10.66 24.47 -9.61
N ARG A 223 -10.15 23.26 -9.33
CA ARG A 223 -8.94 22.74 -9.97
C ARG A 223 -8.97 21.22 -10.07
N LYS A 224 -8.37 20.70 -11.14
CA LYS A 224 -8.02 19.28 -11.29
C LYS A 224 -6.52 19.14 -11.55
N ILE A 225 -5.84 18.36 -10.73
CA ILE A 225 -4.42 18.01 -10.90
C ILE A 225 -4.40 16.59 -11.46
N VAL A 226 -3.96 16.44 -12.71
CA VAL A 226 -3.88 15.15 -13.40
C VAL A 226 -2.43 14.68 -13.41
N VAL A 227 -2.18 13.52 -12.83
CA VAL A 227 -0.85 12.92 -12.71
C VAL A 227 -0.83 11.59 -13.45
N PRO A 228 -0.35 11.55 -14.70
CA PRO A 228 -0.32 10.33 -15.51
C PRO A 228 0.76 9.37 -15.02
N ASN A 229 0.54 8.07 -15.23
CA ASN A 229 1.48 6.99 -14.87
C ASN A 229 1.89 6.96 -13.38
N SER A 230 1.02 7.42 -12.47
CA SER A 230 1.29 7.45 -11.04
C SER A 230 0.01 7.26 -10.20
N MET A 231 0.19 6.70 -9.01
CA MET A 231 -0.83 6.58 -7.96
C MET A 231 -0.53 7.60 -6.86
N ILE A 232 -1.46 8.53 -6.60
CA ILE A 232 -1.39 9.48 -5.48
C ILE A 232 -2.08 8.84 -4.28
N TYR A 233 -1.30 8.44 -3.29
CA TYR A 233 -1.83 7.85 -2.05
C TYR A 233 -2.22 8.91 -1.01
N ASN A 234 -1.53 10.05 -1.03
CA ASN A 234 -1.74 11.09 -0.03
C ASN A 234 -1.64 12.49 -0.65
N ALA A 235 -2.63 13.32 -0.34
CA ALA A 235 -2.67 14.74 -0.68
C ALA A 235 -3.26 15.51 0.52
N SER A 236 -2.65 16.64 0.89
CA SER A 236 -3.09 17.40 2.05
C SER A 236 -2.63 18.85 2.01
N TRP A 237 -3.45 19.73 2.57
CA TRP A 237 -3.01 21.08 2.94
C TRP A 237 -2.09 21.01 4.16
N SER A 238 -1.10 21.91 4.19
CA SER A 238 -0.46 22.32 5.45
C SER A 238 -1.52 22.84 6.45
N PRO A 239 -1.34 22.66 7.76
CA PRO A 239 -2.26 23.19 8.77
C PRO A 239 -2.45 24.71 8.71
N THR A 240 -1.47 25.45 8.17
CA THR A 240 -1.60 26.90 7.94
C THR A 240 -2.40 27.24 6.68
N GLY A 241 -2.67 26.26 5.82
CA GLY A 241 -3.35 26.42 4.52
C GLY A 241 -2.49 27.03 3.42
N SER A 242 -1.23 27.38 3.72
CA SER A 242 -0.33 28.11 2.81
C SER A 242 0.22 27.25 1.67
N LEU A 243 0.40 25.95 1.92
CA LEU A 243 0.87 24.97 0.95
C LEU A 243 -0.08 23.78 0.85
N PHE A 244 -0.11 23.19 -0.33
CA PHE A 244 -0.72 21.91 -0.63
C PHE A 244 0.35 20.93 -1.11
N ALA A 245 0.37 19.76 -0.48
CA ALA A 245 1.31 18.69 -0.79
C ALA A 245 0.59 17.51 -1.46
N TYR A 246 1.19 16.95 -2.51
CA TYR A 246 0.75 15.67 -3.07
C TYR A 246 1.93 14.86 -3.59
N GLN A 247 1.81 13.54 -3.55
CA GLN A 247 2.90 12.63 -3.91
C GLN A 247 2.68 12.02 -5.31
N GLU A 248 3.67 12.16 -6.20
CA GLU A 248 3.77 11.50 -7.50
C GLU A 248 4.91 10.48 -7.46
N SER A 249 4.63 9.19 -7.26
CA SER A 249 5.66 8.15 -7.15
C SER A 249 6.75 8.54 -6.11
N ASN A 250 8.00 8.73 -6.53
CA ASN A 250 9.11 9.18 -5.69
C ASN A 250 9.27 10.71 -5.61
N ARG A 251 8.24 11.47 -5.97
CA ARG A 251 8.23 12.94 -5.93
C ARG A 251 7.16 13.45 -4.99
N LEU A 252 7.49 14.54 -4.29
CA LEU A 252 6.58 15.28 -3.44
C LEU A 252 6.48 16.69 -3.99
N HIS A 253 5.28 17.03 -4.47
CA HIS A 253 4.97 18.34 -5.02
C HIS A 253 4.44 19.23 -3.90
N LEU A 254 4.97 20.44 -3.79
CA LEU A 254 4.50 21.50 -2.90
C LEU A 254 4.03 22.66 -3.78
N THR A 255 2.75 23.01 -3.67
CA THR A 255 2.08 23.98 -4.55
C THR A 255 1.09 24.82 -3.77
N ASP A 256 0.66 25.93 -4.37
CA ASP A 256 -0.66 26.50 -4.04
C ASP A 256 -1.74 25.53 -4.54
N ALA A 257 -2.75 25.25 -3.73
CA ALA A 257 -3.86 24.36 -4.07
C ALA A 257 -4.79 24.97 -5.12
N VAL A 258 -5.03 26.28 -5.03
CA VAL A 258 -6.00 27.00 -5.87
C VAL A 258 -5.32 27.62 -7.09
N GLY A 259 -4.07 28.07 -6.95
CA GLY A 259 -3.25 28.55 -8.07
C GLY A 259 -2.54 27.43 -8.83
N GLU A 260 -1.98 27.75 -10.01
CA GLU A 260 -1.19 26.79 -10.82
C GLU A 260 0.31 26.78 -10.46
N LYS A 261 0.74 27.62 -9.53
CA LYS A 261 2.17 27.82 -9.25
C LYS A 261 2.72 26.70 -8.36
N GLU A 262 3.51 25.82 -8.96
CA GLU A 262 4.35 24.87 -8.24
C GLU A 262 5.47 25.61 -7.50
N ALA A 263 5.55 25.41 -6.19
CA ALA A 263 6.53 26.07 -5.34
C ALA A 263 7.84 25.27 -5.28
N GLN A 264 7.76 23.95 -5.15
CA GLN A 264 8.92 23.05 -5.14
C GLN A 264 8.49 21.61 -5.47
N VAL A 265 9.40 20.85 -6.09
CA VAL A 265 9.31 19.40 -6.23
C VAL A 265 10.51 18.76 -5.56
N ILE A 266 10.25 17.89 -4.60
CA ILE A 266 11.26 17.12 -3.88
C ILE A 266 11.30 15.72 -4.49
N THR A 267 12.48 15.23 -4.87
CA THR A 267 12.66 13.85 -5.36
C THR A 267 13.37 13.02 -4.29
N SER A 268 12.71 11.95 -3.83
CA SER A 268 13.25 11.02 -2.85
C SER A 268 14.02 9.88 -3.52
N ARG A 269 14.98 9.31 -2.79
CA ARG A 269 15.65 8.06 -3.14
C ARG A 269 14.75 6.84 -2.99
N ASP A 270 13.63 6.96 -2.27
CA ASP A 270 12.62 5.90 -2.17
C ASP A 270 11.89 5.77 -3.52
N GLN A 271 12.11 4.68 -4.25
CA GLN A 271 11.58 4.50 -5.61
C GLN A 271 10.06 4.26 -5.65
N ASN A 272 9.39 4.08 -4.50
CA ASN A 272 7.98 3.74 -4.46
C ASN A 272 7.11 4.97 -4.16
N PHE A 273 6.95 5.32 -2.88
CA PHE A 273 6.08 6.41 -2.44
C PHE A 273 6.74 7.19 -1.30
N ILE A 274 6.60 8.52 -1.34
CA ILE A 274 7.09 9.39 -0.25
C ILE A 274 6.04 9.49 0.85
N ILE A 275 6.40 9.04 2.05
CA ILE A 275 5.64 9.33 3.28
C ILE A 275 6.04 10.72 3.77
N TYR A 276 5.05 11.57 4.03
CA TYR A 276 5.25 12.91 4.58
C TYR A 276 4.20 13.26 5.65
N ARG A 277 4.54 14.16 6.57
CA ARG A 277 3.68 14.68 7.65
C ARG A 277 4.01 16.14 7.93
N TRP A 278 2.98 17.00 7.93
CA TRP A 278 3.10 18.36 8.43
C TRP A 278 3.25 18.36 9.96
N SER A 279 4.02 19.30 10.49
CA SER A 279 3.97 19.66 11.92
C SER A 279 2.59 20.19 12.25
N THR A 280 2.13 20.04 13.50
CA THR A 280 0.80 20.51 13.93
C THR A 280 0.62 22.01 13.74
N ASP A 281 1.68 22.80 13.91
CA ASP A 281 1.70 24.24 13.66
C ASP A 281 1.82 24.61 12.15
N GLY A 282 2.03 23.62 11.29
CA GLY A 282 2.19 23.75 9.84
C GLY A 282 3.42 24.54 9.37
N LYS A 283 4.37 24.84 10.26
CA LYS A 283 5.62 25.53 9.90
C LYS A 283 6.67 24.60 9.32
N ARG A 284 6.54 23.29 9.50
CA ARG A 284 7.50 22.29 9.02
C ARG A 284 6.81 21.11 8.34
N LEU A 285 7.51 20.53 7.39
CA LEU A 285 7.12 19.31 6.68
C LEU A 285 8.22 18.28 6.84
N ALA A 286 7.89 17.15 7.45
CA ALA A 286 8.80 16.02 7.55
C ALA A 286 8.46 14.98 6.48
N TYR A 287 9.47 14.42 5.81
CA TYR A 287 9.28 13.37 4.81
C TYR A 287 10.40 12.34 4.83
N LYS A 288 10.07 11.12 4.40
CA LYS A 288 11.01 10.01 4.33
C LYS A 288 11.78 10.03 3.01
N ASP A 289 13.09 10.15 3.10
CA ASP A 289 14.05 9.93 2.02
C ASP A 289 14.82 8.63 2.28
N TYR A 290 14.20 7.51 1.89
CA TYR A 290 14.70 6.15 2.15
C TYR A 290 14.99 5.89 3.64
N ASP A 291 16.27 5.93 4.06
CA ASP A 291 16.75 5.70 5.43
C ASP A 291 16.81 6.97 6.30
N THR A 292 16.44 8.12 5.73
CA THR A 292 16.62 9.42 6.37
C THR A 292 15.28 10.13 6.45
N LEU A 293 14.90 10.59 7.65
CA LEU A 293 13.81 11.52 7.83
C LEU A 293 14.35 12.94 7.60
N ARG A 294 13.82 13.64 6.61
CA ARG A 294 14.17 15.03 6.30
C ARG A 294 13.07 15.95 6.79
N VAL A 295 13.45 17.14 7.24
CA VAL A 295 12.51 18.19 7.65
C VAL A 295 12.81 19.45 6.87
N LEU A 296 11.73 20.05 6.38
CA LEU A 296 11.70 21.23 5.54
C LEU A 296 10.95 22.35 6.27
N ASP A 297 11.48 23.56 6.26
CA ASP A 297 10.72 24.75 6.67
C ASP A 297 9.70 25.12 5.58
N SER A 298 8.42 25.25 5.95
CA SER A 298 7.32 25.43 4.99
C SER A 298 7.29 26.83 4.37
N SER A 299 7.93 27.82 4.98
CA SER A 299 7.96 29.20 4.48
C SER A 299 9.10 29.45 3.50
N THR A 300 10.25 28.83 3.74
CA THR A 300 11.47 28.99 2.95
C THR A 300 11.70 27.85 1.97
N LEU A 301 11.06 26.70 2.18
CA LEU A 301 11.22 25.50 1.37
C LEU A 301 12.68 24.97 1.36
N VAL A 302 13.37 25.17 2.48
CA VAL A 302 14.74 24.69 2.72
C VAL A 302 14.74 23.58 3.77
N GLU A 303 15.51 22.53 3.49
CA GLU A 303 15.73 21.44 4.46
C GLU A 303 16.63 21.95 5.59
N ASP A 304 16.15 21.88 6.83
CA ASP A 304 16.90 22.32 8.02
C ASP A 304 17.33 21.16 8.92
N LEU A 305 16.76 19.96 8.73
CA LEU A 305 17.07 18.79 9.55
C LEU A 305 17.11 17.49 8.74
N ALA A 306 18.04 16.61 9.12
CA ALA A 306 18.12 15.24 8.62
C ALA A 306 18.40 14.28 9.79
N ILE A 307 17.52 13.30 9.99
CA ILE A 307 17.56 12.33 11.09
C ILE A 307 17.66 10.92 10.50
N LYS A 308 18.62 10.11 10.99
CA LYS A 308 18.83 8.73 10.50
C LYS A 308 17.86 7.74 11.11
N GLY A 309 16.90 7.29 10.30
CA GLY A 309 16.02 6.17 10.63
C GLY A 309 16.66 4.82 10.31
N SER A 310 15.89 3.74 10.42
CA SER A 310 16.35 2.38 10.12
C SER A 310 16.94 2.29 8.70
N ALA A 311 18.15 1.74 8.57
CA ALA A 311 18.94 1.78 7.33
C ALA A 311 18.26 1.16 6.09
N ASN A 312 17.37 0.19 6.29
CA ASN A 312 16.56 -0.39 5.22
C ASN A 312 15.45 0.53 4.69
N GLY A 313 15.25 1.69 5.32
CA GLY A 313 14.15 2.61 5.03
C GLY A 313 12.78 2.13 5.53
N PHE A 314 12.67 1.00 6.24
CA PHE A 314 11.40 0.56 6.82
C PHE A 314 11.27 1.10 8.24
N PHE A 315 10.91 2.36 8.32
CA PHE A 315 10.46 3.01 9.53
C PHE A 315 9.29 3.93 9.22
N ASP A 316 8.50 4.22 10.25
CA ASP A 316 7.44 5.21 10.23
C ASP A 316 7.78 6.33 11.23
N PHE A 317 7.16 7.49 11.06
CA PHE A 317 7.41 8.64 11.91
C PHE A 317 6.17 9.49 12.14
N GLU A 318 6.15 10.16 13.29
CA GLU A 318 5.06 11.07 13.67
C GLU A 318 5.61 12.23 14.52
N TRP A 319 5.11 13.45 14.27
CA TRP A 319 5.37 14.60 15.13
C TRP A 319 4.69 14.39 16.49
N SER A 320 5.33 14.84 17.58
CA SER A 320 4.61 14.99 18.83
C SER A 320 3.54 16.09 18.70
N PRO A 321 2.48 16.07 19.51
CA PRO A 321 1.41 17.07 19.40
C PRO A 321 1.87 18.52 19.70
N GLN A 322 3.07 18.71 20.27
CA GLN A 322 3.68 20.01 20.54
C GLN A 322 4.81 20.36 19.54
N ASP A 323 5.01 19.56 18.48
CA ASP A 323 6.05 19.74 17.45
C ASP A 323 7.50 19.82 17.96
N ASN A 324 7.76 19.39 19.20
CA ASN A 324 9.08 19.41 19.81
C ASN A 324 9.84 18.10 19.64
N ASN A 325 9.16 17.00 19.33
CA ASN A 325 9.75 15.67 19.20
C ASN A 325 9.20 14.93 17.99
N PHE A 326 9.94 13.92 17.55
CA PHE A 326 9.48 12.88 16.64
C PHE A 326 9.41 11.54 17.37
N LEU A 327 8.34 10.81 17.10
CA LEU A 327 8.28 9.36 17.24
C LEU A 327 8.86 8.76 15.94
N ILE A 328 9.90 7.94 16.05
CA ILE A 328 10.45 7.18 14.90
C ILE A 328 10.46 5.72 15.29
N ARG A 329 9.86 4.86 14.47
CA ARG A 329 9.62 3.46 14.83
C ARG A 329 9.85 2.50 13.66
N ASN A 330 10.35 1.31 13.97
CA ASN A 330 10.32 0.15 13.07
C ASN A 330 9.55 -1.00 13.75
N GLN A 331 9.63 -2.22 13.22
CA GLN A 331 8.87 -3.39 13.72
C GLN A 331 9.18 -3.78 15.19
N GLU A 332 10.32 -3.37 15.73
CA GLU A 332 10.77 -3.80 17.06
C GLU A 332 11.14 -2.63 17.96
N THR A 333 11.57 -1.51 17.40
CA THR A 333 12.15 -0.39 18.13
C THR A 333 11.30 0.85 17.97
N VAL A 334 11.05 1.51 19.10
CA VAL A 334 10.42 2.81 19.19
C VAL A 334 11.43 3.79 19.77
N ALA A 335 11.70 4.88 19.06
CA ALA A 335 12.66 5.90 19.44
C ALA A 335 12.00 7.28 19.43
N ILE A 336 12.40 8.11 20.40
CA ILE A 336 12.02 9.53 20.47
C ILE A 336 13.23 10.38 20.09
N CYS A 337 13.00 11.34 19.21
CA CYS A 337 14.02 12.25 18.70
C CYS A 337 13.58 13.70 18.92
N ASP A 338 14.49 14.57 19.33
CA ASP A 338 14.23 16.01 19.45
C ASP A 338 14.09 16.63 18.05
N ALA A 339 12.98 17.30 17.78
CA ALA A 339 12.64 17.82 16.45
C ALA A 339 13.31 19.16 16.11
N VAL A 340 14.11 19.72 17.03
CA VAL A 340 14.90 20.94 16.80
C VAL A 340 16.33 20.58 16.42
N SER A 341 16.95 19.67 17.17
CA SER A 341 18.34 19.26 17.00
C SER A 341 18.51 17.97 16.20
N GLY A 342 17.45 17.19 16.01
CA GLY A 342 17.50 15.88 15.33
C GLY A 342 18.22 14.80 16.13
N ARG A 343 18.44 15.02 17.43
CA ARG A 343 19.13 14.06 18.31
C ARG A 343 18.13 13.09 18.94
N TYR A 344 18.43 11.80 18.84
CA TYR A 344 17.72 10.78 19.60
C TYR A 344 17.88 11.01 21.10
N ILE A 345 16.75 11.10 21.80
CA ILE A 345 16.70 11.32 23.24
C ILE A 345 16.71 9.95 23.94
N GLY A 346 15.95 8.99 23.44
CA GLY A 346 15.96 7.61 23.94
C GLY A 346 15.15 6.66 23.09
N TYR A 347 15.30 5.37 23.36
CA TYR A 347 14.60 4.31 22.64
C TYR A 347 14.35 3.08 23.52
N SER A 348 13.37 2.28 23.11
CA SER A 348 13.04 0.99 23.72
C SER A 348 12.58 0.00 22.66
N THR A 349 12.71 -1.30 22.98
CA THR A 349 12.25 -2.39 22.13
C THR A 349 10.89 -2.91 22.60
N PHE A 350 9.93 -2.99 21.68
CA PHE A 350 8.60 -3.54 21.89
C PHE A 350 8.32 -4.59 20.80
N PRO A 351 8.77 -5.84 20.99
CA PRO A 351 8.56 -6.90 20.00
C PRO A 351 7.07 -7.07 19.67
N GLY A 352 6.76 -7.06 18.38
CA GLY A 352 5.38 -7.16 17.89
C GLY A 352 4.58 -5.85 17.92
N CYS A 353 5.20 -4.70 18.22
CA CYS A 353 4.54 -3.41 18.03
C CYS A 353 4.29 -3.16 16.54
N SER A 354 3.03 -3.10 16.13
CA SER A 354 2.65 -2.80 14.74
C SER A 354 2.45 -1.31 14.52
N GLU A 355 1.89 -0.61 15.51
CA GLU A 355 1.57 0.82 15.46
C GLU A 355 1.82 1.47 16.82
N ALA A 356 2.14 2.76 16.81
CA ALA A 356 2.34 3.57 17.99
C ALA A 356 1.85 4.98 17.68
N VAL A 357 1.06 5.56 18.59
CA VAL A 357 0.53 6.91 18.47
C VAL A 357 0.79 7.68 19.76
N TRP A 358 0.97 8.99 19.63
CA TRP A 358 1.06 9.90 20.77
C TRP A 358 -0.25 9.95 21.54
N ASP A 359 -0.15 10.11 22.86
CA ASP A 359 -1.24 10.67 23.63
C ASP A 359 -1.32 12.20 23.35
N PRO A 360 -2.48 12.83 23.51
CA PRO A 360 -2.64 14.27 23.24
C PRO A 360 -1.69 15.18 24.03
N SER A 361 -1.22 14.76 25.21
CA SER A 361 -0.31 15.56 26.02
C SER A 361 1.16 15.48 25.56
N GLY A 362 1.52 14.51 24.73
CA GLY A 362 2.90 14.25 24.32
C GLY A 362 3.79 13.62 25.41
N HIS A 363 3.20 13.22 26.55
CA HIS A 363 3.88 12.56 27.67
C HIS A 363 3.65 11.05 27.72
N GLY A 364 3.06 10.48 26.67
CA GLY A 364 2.83 9.05 26.56
C GLY A 364 2.62 8.59 25.12
N LEU A 365 2.70 7.27 24.94
CA LEU A 365 2.39 6.57 23.70
C LEU A 365 1.38 5.47 23.96
N VAL A 366 0.47 5.23 23.02
CA VAL A 366 -0.32 4.01 22.95
C VAL A 366 0.25 3.13 21.85
N LEU A 367 0.70 1.93 22.22
CA LEU A 367 1.33 0.96 21.34
C LEU A 367 0.34 -0.15 20.99
N GLN A 368 0.05 -0.36 19.71
CA GLN A 368 -0.64 -1.56 19.25
C GLN A 368 0.36 -2.72 19.23
N ILE A 369 0.10 -3.72 20.07
CA ILE A 369 0.87 -4.96 20.08
C ILE A 369 0.14 -6.00 19.23
N ARG A 370 0.87 -6.70 18.37
CA ARG A 370 0.36 -7.80 17.56
C ARG A 370 -0.26 -8.86 18.49
N ASP A 371 -1.47 -9.30 18.16
CA ASP A 371 -2.17 -10.37 18.89
C ASP A 371 -2.51 -10.05 20.36
N GLY A 372 -2.55 -8.77 20.76
CA GLY A 372 -2.85 -8.36 22.13
C GLY A 372 -3.44 -6.95 22.26
N ALA A 373 -3.91 -6.63 23.47
CA ALA A 373 -4.44 -5.31 23.80
C ALA A 373 -3.38 -4.21 23.63
N PRO A 374 -3.77 -2.98 23.28
CA PRO A 374 -2.86 -1.84 23.23
C PRO A 374 -2.22 -1.58 24.59
N LYS A 375 -0.98 -1.11 24.58
CA LYS A 375 -0.21 -0.81 25.78
C LYS A 375 0.09 0.69 25.86
N PHE A 376 -0.23 1.31 26.98
CA PHE A 376 0.23 2.67 27.27
C PHE A 376 1.64 2.67 27.85
N VAL A 377 2.46 3.59 27.37
CA VAL A 377 3.84 3.82 27.82
C VAL A 377 3.99 5.29 28.12
N SER A 378 4.21 5.62 29.40
CA SER A 378 4.52 6.99 29.82
C SER A 378 5.94 7.37 29.40
N LEU A 379 6.09 8.63 28.99
CA LEU A 379 7.34 9.26 28.61
C LEU A 379 7.72 10.31 29.64
N SER A 380 8.99 10.34 30.04
CA SER A 380 9.54 11.33 30.96
C SER A 380 10.70 12.08 30.33
N TYR A 381 10.54 13.37 30.11
CA TYR A 381 11.61 14.22 29.56
C TYR A 381 12.51 14.73 30.69
N SER A 382 13.10 13.81 31.45
CA SER A 382 14.00 14.17 32.54
C SER A 382 15.34 14.70 32.00
N PRO A 383 16.04 15.61 32.71
CA PRO A 383 17.38 16.06 32.33
C PRO A 383 18.42 14.93 32.25
N LYS A 384 18.12 13.74 32.81
CA LYS A 384 18.99 12.56 32.79
C LYS A 384 18.88 11.74 31.49
N GLY A 385 17.93 12.06 30.61
CA GLY A 385 17.80 11.46 29.27
C GLY A 385 16.95 10.19 29.20
N ASP A 386 16.38 9.73 30.32
CA ASP A 386 15.54 8.52 30.35
C ASP A 386 14.11 8.83 29.88
N VAL A 387 13.87 8.73 28.57
CA VAL A 387 12.55 9.02 27.98
C VAL A 387 11.51 7.95 28.31
N PHE A 388 11.89 6.67 28.35
CA PHE A 388 11.00 5.59 28.77
C PHE A 388 11.43 5.02 30.11
N SER A 389 10.49 4.43 30.86
CA SER A 389 10.85 3.65 32.05
C SER A 389 11.74 2.46 31.66
N ASN A 390 13.01 2.46 32.07
CA ASN A 390 14.05 1.48 31.73
C ASN A 390 14.54 1.48 30.27
N ALA A 391 14.41 2.60 29.55
CA ALA A 391 14.93 2.72 28.18
C ALA A 391 16.46 2.83 28.12
N LYS A 392 16.96 2.67 26.89
CA LYS A 392 18.32 3.09 26.53
C LYS A 392 18.27 4.57 26.12
N THR A 393 19.23 5.35 26.59
CA THR A 393 19.40 6.76 26.21
C THR A 393 20.07 6.87 24.83
N GLY A 394 19.75 7.92 24.07
CA GLY A 394 20.38 8.18 22.79
C GLY A 394 19.81 7.35 21.63
N SER A 395 20.63 7.14 20.59
CA SER A 395 20.19 6.49 19.35
C SER A 395 20.08 4.96 19.47
N PRO A 396 19.11 4.33 18.77
CA PRO A 396 19.10 2.90 18.49
C PRO A 396 20.34 2.34 17.77
N GLY A 397 21.22 3.22 17.26
CA GLY A 397 22.37 2.85 16.44
C GLY A 397 22.06 2.82 14.94
N TRP A 398 20.93 3.39 14.52
CA TRP A 398 20.51 3.44 13.12
C TRP A 398 21.48 4.20 12.21
N GLU A 399 22.21 5.18 12.76
CA GLU A 399 23.33 5.86 12.09
C GLU A 399 24.54 4.96 11.84
N ASN A 400 24.64 3.83 12.55
CA ASN A 400 25.75 2.88 12.51
C ASN A 400 25.36 1.52 11.91
N ASN A 401 24.15 1.39 11.36
CA ASN A 401 23.68 0.13 10.77
C ASN A 401 24.61 -0.35 9.65
N PHE A 402 24.93 -1.65 9.67
CA PHE A 402 25.83 -2.27 8.71
C PHE A 402 25.20 -2.30 7.32
N CYS A 403 25.80 -1.56 6.38
CA CYS A 403 25.39 -1.49 4.99
C CYS A 403 26.40 -2.25 4.13
N PRO A 404 26.17 -3.53 3.81
CA PRO A 404 27.11 -4.31 3.02
C PRO A 404 27.31 -3.68 1.64
N LYS A 405 28.56 -3.57 1.22
CA LYS A 405 28.97 -2.89 -0.02
C LYS A 405 29.24 -3.84 -1.18
N ASN A 406 29.26 -5.14 -0.90
CA ASN A 406 29.60 -6.21 -1.82
C ASN A 406 29.04 -7.55 -1.30
N LEU A 407 29.17 -8.60 -2.11
CA LEU A 407 28.68 -9.93 -1.78
C LEU A 407 29.36 -10.56 -0.55
N GLU A 408 30.65 -10.29 -0.31
CA GLU A 408 31.37 -10.87 0.83
C GLU A 408 30.83 -10.31 2.15
N GLU A 409 30.63 -8.99 2.21
CA GLU A 409 30.00 -8.32 3.35
C GLU A 409 28.54 -8.79 3.56
N CYS A 410 27.81 -9.09 2.48
CA CYS A 410 26.50 -9.75 2.58
C CYS A 410 26.60 -11.11 3.28
N PHE A 411 27.60 -11.92 2.94
CA PHE A 411 27.80 -13.24 3.53
C PHE A 411 28.17 -13.15 5.01
N ASP A 412 29.05 -12.22 5.38
CA ASP A 412 29.40 -11.96 6.77
C ASP A 412 28.19 -11.57 7.61
N SER A 413 27.32 -10.72 7.04
CA SER A 413 26.06 -10.37 7.70
C SER A 413 25.13 -11.58 7.83
N PHE A 414 25.01 -12.44 6.81
CA PHE A 414 24.21 -13.66 6.94
C PHE A 414 24.76 -14.60 8.01
N ASN A 415 26.08 -14.80 8.07
CA ASN A 415 26.71 -15.66 9.07
C ASN A 415 26.51 -15.15 10.51
N LYS A 416 26.36 -13.84 10.69
CA LYS A 416 26.14 -13.20 11.99
C LYS A 416 24.68 -13.25 12.43
N GLU A 417 23.75 -13.04 11.50
CA GLU A 417 22.33 -12.78 11.81
C GLU A 417 21.46 -14.03 11.69
N LEU A 418 21.84 -15.01 10.85
CA LEU A 418 21.09 -16.25 10.69
C LEU A 418 21.48 -17.28 11.76
N THR A 419 20.51 -18.07 12.20
CA THR A 419 20.78 -19.20 13.10
C THR A 419 21.49 -20.33 12.36
N LEU A 420 22.17 -21.20 13.10
CA LEU A 420 22.84 -22.37 12.51
C LEU A 420 21.87 -23.28 11.73
N GLU A 421 20.64 -23.44 12.22
CA GLU A 421 19.60 -24.23 11.55
C GLU A 421 19.18 -23.62 10.20
N GLN A 422 19.03 -22.29 10.17
CA GLN A 422 18.73 -21.54 8.96
C GLN A 422 19.86 -21.63 7.92
N ILE A 423 21.12 -21.49 8.35
CA ILE A 423 22.29 -21.63 7.47
C ILE A 423 22.37 -23.07 6.91
N GLN A 424 22.07 -24.07 7.74
CA GLN A 424 22.05 -25.47 7.30
C GLN A 424 20.93 -25.73 6.28
N THR A 425 19.77 -25.08 6.45
CA THR A 425 18.65 -25.15 5.51
C THR A 425 19.02 -24.56 4.16
N PHE A 426 19.68 -23.40 4.14
CA PHE A 426 20.28 -22.83 2.92
C PHE A 426 21.21 -23.84 2.25
N LYS A 427 22.21 -24.33 2.99
CA LYS A 427 23.24 -25.22 2.45
C LYS A 427 22.68 -26.50 1.83
N ASN A 428 21.66 -27.10 2.45
CA ASN A 428 21.07 -28.37 2.03
C ASN A 428 20.05 -28.24 0.89
N SER A 429 19.65 -27.02 0.54
CA SER A 429 18.67 -26.78 -0.53
C SER A 429 19.29 -26.89 -1.92
N THR A 430 18.45 -26.99 -2.95
CA THR A 430 18.95 -26.98 -4.33
C THR A 430 19.15 -25.55 -4.84
N GLU A 431 20.16 -25.36 -5.68
CA GLU A 431 20.45 -24.05 -6.30
C GLU A 431 19.25 -23.45 -7.06
N ARG A 432 18.44 -24.34 -7.68
CA ARG A 432 17.22 -23.94 -8.40
C ARG A 432 16.12 -23.43 -7.47
N GLN A 433 16.04 -23.91 -6.24
CA GLN A 433 15.06 -23.43 -5.25
C GLN A 433 15.47 -22.07 -4.68
N ILE A 434 16.77 -21.79 -4.56
CA ILE A 434 17.27 -20.50 -4.08
C ILE A 434 17.09 -19.39 -5.14
N SER A 435 17.32 -19.72 -6.41
CA SER A 435 17.19 -18.78 -7.53
C SER A 435 15.75 -18.48 -7.95
N ALA A 436 14.78 -19.33 -7.60
CA ALA A 436 13.38 -19.07 -7.87
C ALA A 436 12.79 -18.12 -6.81
N TYR A 437 12.39 -16.90 -7.21
CA TYR A 437 11.65 -15.95 -6.37
C TYR A 437 12.27 -15.71 -4.98
N GLY A 438 13.50 -15.21 -4.92
CA GLY A 438 14.10 -14.79 -3.64
C GLY A 438 14.21 -15.91 -2.60
N GLY A 439 14.29 -17.18 -3.05
CA GLY A 439 14.48 -18.34 -2.18
C GLY A 439 13.33 -19.33 -2.07
N GLY A 440 12.20 -19.10 -2.74
CA GLY A 440 11.04 -19.98 -2.73
C GLY A 440 10.59 -20.32 -1.30
N HIS A 441 10.11 -21.56 -1.07
CA HIS A 441 9.66 -21.99 0.27
C HIS A 441 10.80 -22.27 1.26
N VAL A 442 12.07 -22.23 0.81
CA VAL A 442 13.25 -22.50 1.64
C VAL A 442 13.60 -21.29 2.50
N ILE A 443 13.45 -20.12 1.92
CA ILE A 443 13.74 -18.85 2.56
C ILE A 443 12.40 -18.18 2.85
N THR A 444 12.04 -18.06 4.12
CA THR A 444 10.81 -17.35 4.48
C THR A 444 11.02 -15.84 4.36
N ASP A 445 9.96 -15.13 3.97
CA ASP A 445 9.98 -13.66 3.96
C ASP A 445 10.40 -13.07 5.31
N SER A 446 10.01 -13.73 6.41
CA SER A 446 10.41 -13.35 7.77
C SER A 446 11.91 -13.51 8.06
N MET A 447 12.55 -14.54 7.49
CA MET A 447 13.98 -14.79 7.66
C MET A 447 14.80 -13.71 6.96
N MET A 448 14.41 -13.35 5.74
CA MET A 448 15.09 -12.31 4.98
C MET A 448 14.75 -10.91 5.46
N ALA A 449 13.51 -10.69 5.90
CA ALA A 449 13.11 -9.44 6.52
C ALA A 449 14.06 -9.06 7.66
N ASN A 450 14.43 -10.00 8.53
CA ASN A 450 15.32 -9.71 9.68
C ASN A 450 16.77 -9.34 9.30
N VAL A 451 17.28 -9.86 8.18
CA VAL A 451 18.64 -9.56 7.73
C VAL A 451 18.65 -8.31 6.86
N TYR A 452 17.80 -8.29 5.83
CA TYR A 452 17.71 -7.17 4.91
C TYR A 452 17.16 -5.92 5.58
N CYS A 453 16.40 -6.02 6.68
CA CYS A 453 15.93 -4.84 7.41
C CYS A 453 17.06 -4.02 8.06
N LYS A 454 18.26 -4.56 8.13
CA LYS A 454 19.42 -3.85 8.68
C LYS A 454 20.30 -3.25 7.59
N TRP A 455 20.15 -3.70 6.35
CA TRP A 455 20.98 -3.28 5.22
C TRP A 455 20.41 -1.99 4.62
N GLY A 456 21.24 -0.95 4.54
CA GLY A 456 20.99 0.16 3.61
C GLY A 456 21.46 -0.24 2.23
N MET A 457 20.55 -0.30 1.26
CA MET A 457 20.84 -0.89 -0.06
C MET A 457 21.69 0.01 -0.96
N THR A 458 21.84 1.30 -0.68
CA THR A 458 22.51 2.26 -1.59
C THR A 458 23.92 1.83 -2.04
N ALA A 459 24.75 1.34 -1.13
CA ALA A 459 26.10 0.90 -1.49
C ALA A 459 26.09 -0.38 -2.33
N LEU A 460 25.14 -1.27 -2.03
CA LEU A 460 24.94 -2.52 -2.74
C LEU A 460 24.32 -2.27 -4.12
N ASP A 461 23.39 -1.33 -4.23
CA ASP A 461 22.81 -0.83 -5.49
C ASP A 461 23.93 -0.30 -6.39
N GLN A 462 24.84 0.54 -5.87
CA GLN A 462 26.00 1.01 -6.64
C GLN A 462 26.93 -0.12 -7.08
N TYR A 463 27.09 -1.16 -6.24
CA TYR A 463 27.87 -2.34 -6.60
C TYR A 463 27.23 -3.12 -7.76
N PHE A 464 25.91 -3.31 -7.73
CA PHE A 464 25.16 -4.01 -8.78
C PHE A 464 24.94 -3.16 -10.04
N GLU A 465 24.81 -1.84 -9.91
CA GLU A 465 24.73 -0.90 -11.04
C GLU A 465 25.97 -0.96 -11.93
N LYS A 466 27.16 -1.13 -11.33
CA LYS A 466 28.42 -1.35 -12.07
C LYS A 466 28.39 -2.63 -12.91
N MET A 467 27.56 -3.59 -12.54
CA MET A 467 27.32 -4.85 -13.26
C MET A 467 26.07 -4.76 -14.17
N ASN A 468 25.51 -3.56 -14.34
CA ASN A 468 24.28 -3.29 -15.10
C ASN A 468 23.04 -4.04 -14.57
N VAL A 469 23.00 -4.28 -13.26
CA VAL A 469 21.86 -4.88 -12.56
C VAL A 469 21.18 -3.80 -11.72
N ARG A 470 19.94 -3.45 -12.07
CA ARG A 470 19.15 -2.40 -11.38
C ARG A 470 17.84 -2.90 -10.78
N ASN A 471 17.42 -4.11 -11.15
CA ASN A 471 16.16 -4.67 -10.66
C ASN A 471 16.36 -5.24 -9.24
N PRO A 472 15.61 -4.77 -8.21
CA PRO A 472 15.79 -5.22 -6.83
C PRO A 472 15.57 -6.73 -6.61
N CYS A 473 14.65 -7.34 -7.36
CA CYS A 473 14.41 -8.78 -7.30
C CYS A 473 15.61 -9.56 -7.86
N THR A 474 16.22 -9.05 -8.94
CA THR A 474 17.46 -9.64 -9.50
C THR A 474 18.63 -9.50 -8.55
N VAL A 475 18.81 -8.33 -7.93
CA VAL A 475 19.82 -8.11 -6.89
C VAL A 475 19.67 -9.14 -5.77
N THR A 476 18.45 -9.30 -5.25
CA THR A 476 18.13 -10.27 -4.19
C THR A 476 18.43 -11.71 -4.62
N GLY A 477 17.98 -12.11 -5.81
CA GLY A 477 18.23 -13.44 -6.37
C GLY A 477 19.73 -13.75 -6.49
N ILE A 478 20.53 -12.78 -6.95
CA ILE A 478 21.98 -12.93 -7.07
C ILE A 478 22.63 -13.08 -5.69
N ILE A 479 22.26 -12.27 -4.70
CA ILE A 479 22.82 -12.34 -3.34
C ILE A 479 22.59 -13.72 -2.73
N LEU A 480 21.35 -14.21 -2.79
CA LEU A 480 20.95 -15.48 -2.19
C LEU A 480 21.60 -16.68 -2.88
N THR A 481 21.58 -16.71 -4.21
CA THR A 481 22.23 -17.76 -5.01
C THR A 481 23.73 -17.77 -4.76
N SER A 482 24.34 -16.58 -4.66
CA SER A 482 25.77 -16.43 -4.37
C SER A 482 26.13 -16.90 -2.96
N TYR A 483 25.29 -16.63 -1.96
CA TYR A 483 25.50 -17.15 -0.60
C TYR A 483 25.37 -18.67 -0.54
N TRP A 484 24.39 -19.25 -1.23
CA TRP A 484 24.27 -20.71 -1.37
C TRP A 484 25.51 -21.32 -2.03
N ARG A 485 26.02 -20.71 -3.10
CA ARG A 485 27.25 -21.13 -3.78
C ARG A 485 28.46 -21.02 -2.87
N HIS A 486 28.56 -19.96 -2.07
CA HIS A 486 29.58 -19.78 -1.05
C HIS A 486 29.57 -20.91 -0.01
N LEU A 487 28.41 -21.22 0.59
CA LEU A 487 28.25 -22.31 1.56
C LEU A 487 28.59 -23.70 0.99
N ASN A 488 28.40 -23.89 -0.32
CA ASN A 488 28.66 -25.13 -1.05
C ASN A 488 30.01 -25.13 -1.80
N LYS A 489 30.87 -24.13 -1.57
CA LYS A 489 32.21 -24.00 -2.20
C LYS A 489 32.17 -24.06 -3.73
N ARG A 490 31.13 -23.49 -4.35
CA ARG A 490 31.00 -23.33 -5.80
C ARG A 490 31.45 -21.93 -6.23
N PRO A 491 31.97 -21.76 -7.47
CA PRO A 491 32.22 -20.43 -8.03
C PRO A 491 30.95 -19.59 -8.06
N LEU A 492 31.03 -18.29 -7.80
CA LEU A 492 29.85 -17.44 -7.77
C LEU A 492 29.15 -17.36 -9.14
N ASP A 493 29.88 -17.22 -10.25
CA ASP A 493 29.30 -17.13 -11.61
C ASP A 493 28.24 -16.01 -11.75
N ILE A 494 28.62 -14.78 -11.39
CA ILE A 494 27.68 -13.63 -11.38
C ILE A 494 27.10 -13.37 -12.77
N ASP A 495 27.90 -13.42 -13.82
CA ASP A 495 27.41 -13.22 -15.19
C ASP A 495 26.41 -14.29 -15.62
N GLY A 496 26.61 -15.54 -15.18
CA GLY A 496 25.67 -16.64 -15.41
C GLY A 496 24.32 -16.38 -14.72
N GLN A 497 24.37 -15.92 -13.46
CA GLN A 497 23.17 -15.54 -12.69
C GLN A 497 22.43 -14.35 -13.34
N ILE A 498 23.15 -13.31 -13.78
CA ILE A 498 22.55 -12.15 -14.45
C ILE A 498 21.84 -12.58 -15.75
N ARG A 499 22.48 -13.40 -16.58
CA ARG A 499 21.87 -13.90 -17.82
C ARG A 499 20.60 -14.71 -17.56
N PHE A 500 20.62 -15.54 -16.51
CA PHE A 500 19.45 -16.32 -16.10
C PHE A 500 18.28 -15.41 -15.70
N ASP A 501 18.53 -14.40 -14.87
CA ASP A 501 17.51 -13.46 -14.40
C ASP A 501 17.00 -12.50 -15.50
N GLN A 502 17.86 -12.08 -16.43
CA GLN A 502 17.45 -11.29 -17.61
C GLN A 502 16.55 -12.12 -18.54
N ALA A 503 16.95 -13.36 -18.85
CA ALA A 503 16.14 -14.29 -19.63
C ALA A 503 14.79 -14.62 -18.96
N TRP A 504 14.73 -14.53 -17.63
CA TRP A 504 13.49 -14.62 -16.87
C TRP A 504 12.67 -13.32 -16.94
N SER A 505 13.28 -12.15 -16.72
CA SER A 505 12.60 -10.84 -16.69
C SER A 505 12.05 -10.40 -18.05
N ASP A 506 12.75 -10.71 -19.15
CA ASP A 506 12.31 -10.40 -20.52
C ASP A 506 11.00 -11.12 -20.90
N GLN A 507 10.61 -12.16 -20.15
CA GLN A 507 9.32 -12.82 -20.29
C GLN A 507 8.14 -11.92 -19.90
N PHE A 508 8.37 -10.78 -19.25
CA PHE A 508 7.33 -9.92 -18.64
C PHE A 508 7.11 -8.57 -19.35
N ARG A 509 7.89 -8.21 -20.39
CA ARG A 509 7.76 -6.92 -21.09
C ARG A 509 6.53 -6.90 -22.03
N MET A 510 5.66 -5.91 -21.84
CA MET A 510 4.72 -5.47 -22.87
C MET A 510 5.50 -4.62 -23.88
N ILE A 511 5.24 -4.81 -25.18
CA ILE A 511 5.97 -4.24 -26.35
C ILE A 511 7.06 -5.17 -26.89
N VAL A 512 6.82 -5.69 -28.09
CA VAL A 512 7.85 -6.23 -29.00
C VAL A 512 8.18 -5.11 -30.00
N PRO A 513 9.45 -4.96 -30.44
CA PRO A 513 9.81 -3.96 -31.45
C PRO A 513 8.97 -4.14 -32.71
N GLY A 514 8.47 -3.03 -33.26
CA GLY A 514 7.79 -3.06 -34.56
C GLY A 514 8.66 -3.75 -35.61
N ASN A 515 8.05 -4.68 -36.35
CA ASN A 515 8.60 -5.45 -37.49
C ASN A 515 9.19 -6.86 -37.21
N ALA A 516 8.83 -7.55 -36.13
CA ALA A 516 9.12 -8.99 -36.03
C ALA A 516 8.10 -9.83 -36.84
N SER A 517 8.56 -10.69 -37.75
CA SER A 517 7.73 -11.71 -38.41
C SER A 517 7.70 -12.99 -37.57
N LEU A 518 6.52 -13.62 -37.46
CA LEU A 518 6.44 -14.96 -36.85
C LEU A 518 7.25 -15.97 -37.69
N PRO A 519 7.94 -16.94 -37.06
CA PRO A 519 8.61 -18.02 -37.77
C PRO A 519 7.67 -18.76 -38.74
N GLN A 520 8.23 -19.16 -39.89
CA GLN A 520 7.44 -19.76 -40.99
C GLN A 520 6.76 -21.07 -40.56
N ASP A 521 7.40 -21.85 -39.69
CA ASP A 521 6.87 -23.07 -39.10
C ASP A 521 5.69 -22.82 -38.18
N VAL A 522 5.67 -21.69 -37.46
CA VAL A 522 4.51 -21.26 -36.65
C VAL A 522 3.38 -20.79 -37.56
N LEU A 523 3.67 -19.98 -38.57
CA LEU A 523 2.66 -19.52 -39.54
C LEU A 523 1.99 -20.67 -40.30
N ASN A 524 2.72 -21.75 -40.56
CA ASN A 524 2.27 -22.95 -41.27
C ASN A 524 1.73 -24.05 -40.35
N THR A 525 1.68 -23.81 -39.04
CA THR A 525 1.11 -24.80 -38.12
C THR A 525 -0.38 -24.91 -38.40
N GLU A 526 -0.81 -26.11 -38.80
CA GLU A 526 -2.21 -26.43 -39.02
C GLU A 526 -2.90 -26.73 -37.69
N PHE A 527 -4.10 -26.18 -37.54
CA PHE A 527 -4.99 -26.37 -36.41
C PHE A 527 -6.29 -26.97 -36.90
N SER A 528 -6.71 -28.07 -36.28
CA SER A 528 -8.01 -28.67 -36.56
C SER A 528 -9.09 -27.84 -35.88
N THR A 529 -9.95 -27.24 -36.69
CA THR A 529 -11.04 -26.38 -36.21
C THR A 529 -12.33 -27.19 -36.04
N LYS A 530 -13.33 -26.61 -35.35
CA LYS A 530 -14.68 -27.20 -35.27
C LYS A 530 -15.37 -27.41 -36.62
N SER A 531 -14.87 -26.79 -37.69
CA SER A 531 -15.39 -26.94 -39.06
C SER A 531 -14.76 -28.11 -39.85
N GLU A 532 -13.94 -28.96 -39.19
CA GLU A 532 -13.20 -30.09 -39.76
C GLU A 532 -12.18 -29.73 -40.87
N ARG A 533 -12.00 -28.44 -41.15
CA ARG A 533 -10.90 -27.95 -42.00
C ARG A 533 -9.70 -27.58 -41.15
N ASN A 534 -8.52 -28.04 -41.58
CA ASN A 534 -7.25 -27.58 -41.05
C ASN A 534 -6.99 -26.15 -41.51
N VAL A 535 -6.75 -25.25 -40.56
CA VAL A 535 -6.42 -23.85 -40.84
C VAL A 535 -5.14 -23.47 -40.13
N SER A 536 -4.32 -22.66 -40.78
CA SER A 536 -3.10 -22.09 -40.22
C SER A 536 -3.22 -20.58 -40.07
N ILE A 537 -2.37 -19.97 -39.25
CA ILE A 537 -2.34 -18.50 -39.08
C ILE A 537 -2.21 -17.79 -40.43
N ARG A 538 -1.41 -18.36 -41.35
CA ARG A 538 -1.21 -17.82 -42.70
C ARG A 538 -2.51 -17.72 -43.52
N MET A 539 -3.41 -18.69 -43.34
CA MET A 539 -4.66 -18.82 -44.11
C MET A 539 -5.77 -17.91 -43.62
N LEU A 540 -5.58 -17.18 -42.53
CA LEU A 540 -6.58 -16.27 -41.99
C LEU A 540 -6.75 -15.05 -42.91
N ASN A 541 -8.01 -14.75 -43.22
CA ASN A 541 -8.43 -13.57 -43.98
C ASN A 541 -8.53 -12.35 -43.05
N GLY A 542 -8.52 -11.14 -43.62
CA GLY A 542 -8.58 -9.89 -42.87
C GLY A 542 -7.35 -9.01 -43.12
N ARG A 543 -7.56 -7.69 -43.19
CA ARG A 543 -6.47 -6.70 -43.26
C ARG A 543 -5.66 -6.67 -41.97
N VAL A 544 -6.31 -6.93 -40.84
CA VAL A 544 -5.72 -7.17 -39.53
C VAL A 544 -6.16 -8.55 -39.03
N LYS A 545 -5.21 -9.31 -38.47
CA LYS A 545 -5.45 -10.67 -37.95
C LYS A 545 -5.24 -10.70 -36.44
N LEU A 546 -6.23 -11.19 -35.71
CA LEU A 546 -6.17 -11.36 -34.25
C LEU A 546 -5.97 -12.84 -33.91
N ILE A 547 -4.85 -13.18 -33.27
CA ILE A 547 -4.58 -14.52 -32.75
C ILE A 547 -4.73 -14.46 -31.23
N ALA A 548 -5.88 -14.90 -30.74
CA ALA A 548 -6.16 -14.94 -29.31
C ALA A 548 -5.81 -16.32 -28.77
N ILE A 549 -4.89 -16.37 -27.81
CA ILE A 549 -4.53 -17.57 -27.06
C ILE A 549 -5.31 -17.50 -25.75
N VAL A 550 -6.15 -18.51 -25.50
CA VAL A 550 -7.12 -18.51 -24.41
C VAL A 550 -6.94 -19.80 -23.60
N ASP A 551 -6.87 -19.68 -22.28
CA ASP A 551 -6.96 -20.82 -21.37
C ASP A 551 -8.43 -21.15 -21.13
N ILE A 552 -8.75 -22.43 -21.00
CA ILE A 552 -10.11 -22.90 -20.70
C ILE A 552 -10.18 -23.22 -19.20
N GLY A 553 -10.14 -22.21 -18.34
CA GLY A 553 -10.13 -22.46 -16.89
C GLY A 553 -10.38 -21.28 -15.95
N TYR A 554 -10.33 -20.02 -16.41
CA TYR A 554 -10.33 -18.87 -15.51
C TYR A 554 -11.43 -17.84 -15.84
N PRO A 555 -12.05 -17.16 -14.84
CA PRO A 555 -13.05 -16.12 -15.09
C PRO A 555 -12.52 -14.93 -15.92
N VAL A 556 -11.21 -14.65 -15.87
CA VAL A 556 -10.55 -13.56 -16.63
C VAL A 556 -10.59 -13.79 -18.14
N ASP A 557 -10.67 -15.05 -18.61
CA ASP A 557 -10.76 -15.37 -20.04
C ASP A 557 -12.08 -14.91 -20.67
N SER A 558 -13.14 -14.74 -19.87
CA SER A 558 -14.42 -14.21 -20.36
C SER A 558 -14.33 -12.74 -20.82
N TYR A 559 -13.46 -11.92 -20.21
CA TYR A 559 -13.24 -10.53 -20.61
C TYR A 559 -12.63 -10.44 -22.01
N LEU A 560 -11.65 -11.29 -22.29
CA LEU A 560 -11.01 -11.36 -23.60
C LEU A 560 -12.01 -11.74 -24.69
N LEU A 561 -12.79 -12.80 -24.44
CA LEU A 561 -13.78 -13.27 -25.42
C LEU A 561 -14.86 -12.22 -25.67
N ARG A 562 -15.33 -11.51 -24.63
CA ARG A 562 -16.30 -10.41 -24.80
C ARG A 562 -15.71 -9.22 -25.57
N ALA A 563 -14.48 -8.82 -25.26
CA ALA A 563 -13.79 -7.77 -26.00
C ALA A 563 -13.61 -8.13 -27.47
N LEU A 564 -13.16 -9.35 -27.76
CA LEU A 564 -13.05 -9.88 -29.13
C LEU A 564 -14.41 -9.89 -29.85
N LYS A 565 -15.50 -10.22 -29.14
CA LYS A 565 -16.86 -10.19 -29.70
C LYS A 565 -17.24 -8.77 -30.10
N LYS A 566 -16.91 -7.78 -29.27
CA LYS A 566 -17.21 -6.37 -29.55
C LYS A 566 -16.40 -5.84 -30.72
N VAL A 567 -15.08 -6.06 -30.74
CA VAL A 567 -14.21 -5.73 -31.89
C VAL A 567 -14.71 -6.41 -33.18
N ALA A 568 -15.06 -7.69 -33.10
CA ALA A 568 -15.59 -8.43 -34.25
C ALA A 568 -16.97 -7.94 -34.72
N THR A 569 -17.74 -7.30 -33.84
CA THR A 569 -19.03 -6.68 -34.20
C THR A 569 -18.82 -5.32 -34.85
N ASN A 570 -17.84 -4.55 -34.37
CA ASN A 570 -17.53 -3.20 -34.85
C ASN A 570 -16.86 -3.18 -36.23
N HIS A 571 -16.18 -4.26 -36.64
CA HIS A 571 -15.45 -4.33 -37.91
C HIS A 571 -15.95 -5.46 -38.83
N PRO A 572 -16.07 -5.25 -40.15
CA PRO A 572 -16.47 -6.29 -41.09
C PRO A 572 -15.41 -7.40 -41.22
N ALA A 573 -15.81 -8.58 -41.68
CA ALA A 573 -14.93 -9.78 -41.72
C ALA A 573 -13.73 -9.62 -42.67
N GLY A 574 -13.82 -8.72 -43.66
CA GLY A 574 -12.71 -8.39 -44.55
C GLY A 574 -11.64 -7.50 -43.90
N ASP A 575 -12.00 -6.80 -42.82
CA ASP A 575 -11.10 -5.88 -42.11
C ASP A 575 -10.40 -6.59 -40.96
N VAL A 576 -11.18 -7.26 -40.11
CA VAL A 576 -10.67 -7.99 -38.95
C VAL A 576 -11.08 -9.45 -39.07
N GLY A 577 -10.08 -10.32 -39.18
CA GLY A 577 -10.24 -11.76 -39.03
C GLY A 577 -9.33 -12.29 -37.93
N GLY A 578 -9.45 -13.57 -37.61
CA GLY A 578 -8.68 -14.10 -36.50
C GLY A 578 -9.00 -15.53 -36.12
N MET A 579 -8.29 -15.99 -35.10
CA MET A 579 -8.36 -17.35 -34.61
C MET A 579 -8.26 -17.36 -33.08
N LEU A 580 -9.11 -18.18 -32.46
CA LEU A 580 -9.09 -18.51 -31.05
C LEU A 580 -8.34 -19.83 -30.88
N LEU A 581 -7.19 -19.77 -30.22
CA LEU A 581 -6.37 -20.92 -29.88
C LEU A 581 -6.63 -21.29 -28.43
N LEU A 582 -7.36 -22.38 -28.23
CA LEU A 582 -7.72 -22.90 -26.93
C LEU A 582 -6.61 -23.83 -26.44
N VAL A 583 -6.01 -23.53 -25.31
CA VAL A 583 -4.84 -24.26 -24.79
C VAL A 583 -5.19 -24.91 -23.46
N ASP A 584 -4.81 -26.17 -23.29
CA ASP A 584 -4.91 -26.85 -22.00
C ASP A 584 -3.94 -26.20 -21.01
N ARG A 585 -4.45 -25.80 -19.84
CA ARG A 585 -3.70 -25.16 -18.75
C ARG A 585 -2.44 -25.93 -18.35
N LYS A 586 -2.45 -27.26 -18.43
CA LYS A 586 -1.28 -28.11 -18.15
C LYS A 586 -0.11 -27.82 -19.09
N PHE A 587 -0.39 -27.38 -20.32
CA PHE A 587 0.66 -27.00 -21.26
C PHE A 587 1.26 -25.65 -20.91
N MET A 588 0.49 -24.75 -20.27
CA MET A 588 0.96 -23.46 -19.81
C MET A 588 1.81 -23.54 -18.52
N GLY A 589 1.84 -24.68 -17.81
CA GLY A 589 2.66 -24.78 -16.58
C GLY A 589 2.23 -23.81 -15.48
N ILE A 590 0.95 -23.44 -15.49
CA ILE A 590 0.29 -22.71 -14.40
C ILE A 590 -0.09 -23.78 -13.36
N ASP A 591 0.49 -23.70 -12.16
CA ASP A 591 0.14 -24.63 -11.08
C ASP A 591 -1.36 -24.57 -10.77
N ASP A 592 -1.94 -25.74 -10.50
CA ASP A 592 -3.32 -25.92 -10.05
C ASP A 592 -3.47 -25.28 -8.65
N TYR A 593 -3.61 -23.96 -8.60
CA TYR A 593 -4.46 -23.40 -7.56
C TYR A 593 -5.86 -23.91 -7.88
N ASP A 594 -6.37 -24.79 -7.01
CA ASP A 594 -7.74 -25.33 -6.99
C ASP A 594 -8.76 -24.18 -6.94
N TYR A 595 -8.93 -23.51 -8.06
CA TYR A 595 -10.08 -22.66 -8.31
C TYR A 595 -11.04 -23.50 -9.13
N GLU A 596 -11.94 -24.20 -8.45
CA GLU A 596 -13.11 -24.78 -9.09
C GLU A 596 -13.96 -23.63 -9.65
N GLY A 597 -13.69 -23.23 -10.89
CA GLY A 597 -14.51 -22.26 -11.60
C GLY A 597 -15.97 -22.70 -11.56
N SER A 598 -16.87 -21.81 -11.14
CA SER A 598 -18.29 -22.13 -11.00
C SER A 598 -18.87 -22.68 -12.30
N VAL A 599 -19.85 -23.59 -12.22
CA VAL A 599 -20.56 -24.14 -13.38
C VAL A 599 -21.06 -23.03 -14.33
N LYS A 600 -21.48 -21.89 -13.75
CA LYS A 600 -21.91 -20.69 -14.46
C LYS A 600 -20.82 -20.10 -15.37
N THR A 601 -19.58 -20.06 -14.91
CA THR A 601 -18.43 -19.53 -15.66
C THR A 601 -18.08 -20.41 -16.86
N LYS A 602 -18.13 -21.74 -16.69
CA LYS A 602 -17.87 -22.69 -17.79
C LYS A 602 -18.92 -22.57 -18.90
N LEU A 603 -20.19 -22.44 -18.54
CA LEU A 603 -21.28 -22.25 -19.48
C LEU A 603 -21.14 -20.93 -20.25
N GLU A 604 -20.82 -19.85 -19.55
CA GLU A 604 -20.60 -18.53 -20.15
C GLU A 604 -19.47 -18.52 -21.19
N ILE A 605 -18.32 -19.13 -20.85
CA ILE A 605 -17.20 -19.26 -21.80
C ILE A 605 -17.62 -20.07 -23.03
N GLN A 606 -18.36 -21.17 -22.85
CA GLN A 606 -18.87 -21.97 -23.97
C GLN A 606 -19.83 -21.17 -24.87
N THR A 607 -20.71 -20.36 -24.28
CA THR A 607 -21.60 -19.47 -25.04
C THR A 607 -20.81 -18.44 -25.83
N LEU A 608 -19.84 -17.75 -25.22
CA LEU A 608 -19.01 -16.76 -25.89
C LEU A 608 -18.19 -17.37 -27.04
N LEU A 609 -17.64 -18.58 -26.84
CA LEU A 609 -16.95 -19.31 -27.91
C LEU A 609 -17.90 -19.69 -29.05
N GLY A 610 -19.16 -20.02 -28.75
CA GLY A 610 -20.21 -20.25 -29.74
C GLY A 610 -20.49 -19.01 -30.57
N ASP A 611 -20.71 -17.86 -29.90
CA ASP A 611 -20.99 -16.58 -30.55
C ASP A 611 -19.84 -16.08 -31.44
N LEU A 612 -18.60 -16.34 -31.03
CA LEU A 612 -17.41 -15.93 -31.78
C LEU A 612 -17.09 -16.88 -32.94
N SER A 613 -17.52 -18.13 -32.89
CA SER A 613 -17.16 -19.15 -33.89
C SER A 613 -17.44 -18.79 -35.36
N PRO A 614 -18.48 -18.01 -35.72
CA PRO A 614 -18.69 -17.58 -37.11
C PRO A 614 -17.71 -16.51 -37.57
N ARG A 615 -17.05 -15.82 -36.63
CA ARG A 615 -16.15 -14.66 -36.87
C ARG A 615 -14.69 -15.03 -36.70
N PHE A 616 -14.38 -15.81 -35.67
CA PHE A 616 -13.04 -16.31 -35.37
C PHE A 616 -13.05 -17.82 -35.35
N GLN A 617 -12.13 -18.42 -36.10
CA GLN A 617 -12.00 -19.87 -36.08
C GLN A 617 -11.44 -20.32 -34.73
N SER A 618 -12.08 -21.30 -34.10
CA SER A 618 -11.59 -21.86 -32.83
C SER A 618 -10.90 -23.20 -33.06
N ALA A 619 -9.74 -23.40 -32.45
CA ALA A 619 -9.05 -24.69 -32.44
C ALA A 619 -8.41 -24.98 -31.08
N THR A 620 -8.42 -26.25 -30.69
CA THR A 620 -7.71 -26.72 -29.51
C THR A 620 -6.27 -27.05 -29.88
N MET A 621 -5.32 -26.60 -29.06
CA MET A 621 -3.90 -26.83 -29.29
C MET A 621 -3.41 -28.10 -28.61
N SER A 622 -2.68 -28.93 -29.35
CA SER A 622 -1.86 -30.00 -28.78
C SER A 622 -0.60 -29.45 -28.10
N ARG A 623 0.01 -30.25 -27.21
CA ARG A 623 1.28 -29.91 -26.56
C ARG A 623 2.38 -29.56 -27.57
N LYS A 624 2.47 -30.27 -28.69
CA LYS A 624 3.47 -30.02 -29.75
C LYS A 624 3.25 -28.68 -30.44
N GLN A 625 2.00 -28.32 -30.73
CA GLN A 625 1.67 -27.01 -31.31
C GLN A 625 1.93 -25.89 -30.30
N TRP A 626 1.61 -26.12 -29.03
CA TRP A 626 1.90 -25.17 -27.95
C TRP A 626 3.40 -24.91 -27.83
N THR A 627 4.24 -25.95 -27.75
CA THR A 627 5.71 -25.78 -27.64
C THR A 627 6.29 -24.94 -28.78
N LYS A 628 5.76 -25.07 -30.01
CA LYS A 628 6.19 -24.22 -31.13
C LYS A 628 5.76 -22.77 -30.95
N LEU A 629 4.51 -22.53 -30.58
CA LEU A 629 3.95 -21.18 -30.44
C LEU A 629 4.49 -20.45 -29.19
N SER A 630 4.68 -21.17 -28.09
CA SER A 630 5.19 -20.62 -26.82
C SER A 630 6.66 -20.21 -26.92
N GLY A 631 7.46 -20.89 -27.75
CA GLY A 631 8.84 -20.48 -28.04
C GLY A 631 8.95 -19.09 -28.68
N VAL A 632 7.92 -18.66 -29.42
CA VAL A 632 7.87 -17.34 -30.07
C VAL A 632 7.14 -16.30 -29.21
N THR A 633 6.11 -16.76 -28.48
CA THR A 633 5.35 -15.91 -27.57
C THR A 633 5.98 -15.82 -26.18
N SER A 634 7.16 -16.36 -25.90
CA SER A 634 7.95 -16.06 -24.69
C SER A 634 7.25 -16.26 -23.33
N ARG A 635 6.03 -16.84 -23.26
CA ARG A 635 5.23 -16.94 -22.04
C ARG A 635 4.00 -17.85 -22.10
N CYS A 636 3.56 -18.24 -20.91
CA CYS A 636 2.42 -19.11 -20.62
C CYS A 636 1.21 -18.36 -20.01
N VAL A 637 0.65 -17.39 -20.74
CA VAL A 637 -0.55 -16.66 -20.32
C VAL A 637 -1.49 -16.41 -21.50
N PRO A 638 -2.81 -16.22 -21.25
CA PRO A 638 -3.73 -15.71 -22.26
C PRO A 638 -3.25 -14.38 -22.85
N GLN A 639 -3.36 -14.24 -24.16
CA GLN A 639 -2.79 -13.10 -24.91
C GLN A 639 -3.45 -12.93 -26.27
N VAL A 640 -3.36 -11.73 -26.84
CA VAL A 640 -3.75 -11.44 -28.23
C VAL A 640 -2.53 -10.98 -29.02
N LEU A 641 -2.22 -11.68 -30.11
CA LEU A 641 -1.29 -11.20 -31.11
C LEU A 641 -2.07 -10.48 -32.21
N ILE A 642 -1.64 -9.27 -32.56
CA ILE A 642 -2.20 -8.49 -33.65
C ILE A 642 -1.20 -8.53 -34.80
N LEU A 643 -1.64 -9.07 -35.93
CA LEU A 643 -0.84 -9.21 -37.13
C LEU A 643 -1.40 -8.35 -38.26
N SER A 644 -0.52 -7.84 -39.11
CA SER A 644 -0.87 -7.26 -40.41
C SER A 644 -1.29 -8.35 -41.41
N SER A 645 -1.83 -7.92 -42.55
CA SER A 645 -2.21 -8.81 -43.66
C SER A 645 -1.05 -9.69 -44.17
N ASP A 646 0.20 -9.19 -44.12
CA ASP A 646 1.43 -9.92 -44.46
C ASP A 646 2.01 -10.75 -43.29
N ASN A 647 1.28 -10.89 -42.18
CA ASN A 647 1.61 -11.65 -40.98
C ASN A 647 2.81 -11.12 -40.17
N ARG A 648 3.11 -9.81 -40.25
CA ARG A 648 4.04 -9.16 -39.32
C ARG A 648 3.32 -8.88 -38.00
N VAL A 649 4.04 -9.02 -36.89
CA VAL A 649 3.50 -8.70 -35.56
C VAL A 649 3.45 -7.18 -35.43
N ILE A 650 2.24 -6.63 -35.36
CA ILE A 650 1.98 -5.20 -35.12
C ILE A 650 1.99 -4.94 -33.61
N ALA A 651 1.31 -5.80 -32.85
CA ALA A 651 1.21 -5.66 -31.41
C ALA A 651 0.99 -6.99 -30.71
N ARG A 652 1.26 -6.98 -29.42
CA ARG A 652 1.06 -8.10 -28.51
C ARG A 652 0.45 -7.59 -27.22
N ILE A 653 -0.78 -8.00 -26.94
CA ILE A 653 -1.52 -7.63 -25.75
C ILE A 653 -1.45 -8.79 -24.76
N GLN A 654 -0.84 -8.53 -23.61
CA GLN A 654 -0.72 -9.47 -22.49
C GLN A 654 -1.30 -8.80 -21.24
N ARG A 655 -1.74 -9.61 -20.25
CA ARG A 655 -2.24 -9.14 -18.96
C ARG A 655 -3.54 -8.32 -19.08
N MET A 656 -4.64 -9.05 -19.15
CA MET A 656 -5.99 -8.51 -19.34
C MET A 656 -6.59 -8.18 -17.97
N VAL A 657 -6.96 -6.92 -17.77
CA VAL A 657 -7.50 -6.42 -16.49
C VAL A 657 -9.03 -6.48 -16.50
N ASP A 658 -9.64 -5.99 -17.59
CA ASP A 658 -11.08 -6.10 -17.86
C ASP A 658 -11.39 -6.04 -19.37
N GLU A 659 -12.67 -6.16 -19.72
CA GLU A 659 -13.18 -6.23 -21.09
C GLU A 659 -12.97 -4.95 -21.91
N ASN A 660 -13.25 -3.78 -21.33
CA ASN A 660 -13.19 -2.51 -22.04
C ASN A 660 -11.74 -2.12 -22.33
N ASP A 661 -10.82 -2.47 -21.44
CA ASP A 661 -9.38 -2.27 -21.63
C ASP A 661 -8.84 -3.13 -22.76
N VAL A 662 -9.27 -4.40 -22.84
CA VAL A 662 -8.85 -5.31 -23.92
C VAL A 662 -9.39 -4.83 -25.26
N GLU A 663 -10.64 -4.38 -25.33
CA GLU A 663 -11.22 -3.83 -26.55
C GLU A 663 -10.46 -2.58 -27.01
N ARG A 664 -10.29 -1.59 -26.13
CA ARG A 664 -9.58 -0.34 -26.47
C ARG A 664 -8.15 -0.62 -26.94
N ALA A 665 -7.43 -1.48 -26.22
CA ALA A 665 -6.08 -1.87 -26.60
C ALA A 665 -6.04 -2.54 -27.99
N ILE A 666 -7.02 -3.37 -28.34
CA ILE A 666 -7.10 -3.95 -29.69
C ILE A 666 -7.42 -2.86 -30.73
N GLU A 667 -8.40 -2.00 -30.47
CA GLU A 667 -8.85 -0.97 -31.42
C GLU A 667 -7.77 0.06 -31.73
N GLU A 668 -6.89 0.40 -30.79
CA GLU A 668 -5.78 1.32 -31.02
C GLU A 668 -4.74 0.83 -32.03
N PHE A 669 -4.62 -0.48 -32.23
CA PHE A 669 -3.77 -1.04 -33.28
C PHE A 669 -4.57 -1.39 -34.53
N VAL A 670 -5.82 -1.83 -34.38
CA VAL A 670 -6.69 -2.19 -35.50
C VAL A 670 -7.07 -0.94 -36.32
N ILE A 671 -7.55 0.13 -35.69
CA ILE A 671 -8.03 1.32 -36.41
C ILE A 671 -6.92 1.96 -37.24
N PRO A 672 -5.71 2.22 -36.73
CA PRO A 672 -4.61 2.74 -37.55
C PRO A 672 -4.14 1.76 -38.62
N ALA A 673 -4.15 0.45 -38.37
CA ALA A 673 -3.73 -0.55 -39.36
C ALA A 673 -4.75 -0.74 -40.50
N LEU A 674 -6.01 -0.35 -40.29
CA LEU A 674 -7.07 -0.35 -41.31
C LEU A 674 -7.14 0.94 -42.13
N ARG A 675 -6.56 2.04 -41.62
CA ARG A 675 -6.41 3.32 -42.33
C ARG A 675 -5.19 3.25 -43.24
#